data_AF-A0A4R7C8J7-F1
#
_entry.id   AF-A0A4R7C8J7-F1
#
_cell.length_a   1.000
_cell.length_b   1.000
_cell.length_c   1.000
_cell.angle_alpha   90.00
_cell.angle_beta   90.00
_cell.angle_gamma   90.00
#
_symmetry.space_group_name_H-M   'P 1'
#
loop_
_entity.id
_entity.type
_entity.pdbx_description
1 polymer ?
#
loop_
_entity_poly.entity_id
_entity_poly.type
_entity_poly.pdbx_seq_one_letter_code
_entity_poly.pdbx_strand_id
1 'polypeptide(L)'
;MAQVSDDETRTASWLNQPGSSLLDFDRMFGARGAADMSHWRAPVVDAHAVAVAVSEPGGAAPAADPQRDGATASVGLTGDARIDGLLSLVKWADGTITYAFPENSTDFESGYPSNNPNLGFGQLTVAQQAVYHNALNTSTVTTGPGGGLFTAVEGFTNLGITSLFPTGNATLRAAYSTDPGSSAYAYYPSTNFYGGDAWYGTNSPRNYQAPVLGGDAYRSTFHEIGHQLGLKHGHEGSNGNNTIVPDNYNSHEYTLMTYRSYVGHPGSGGYTNETYGHPQSWMMLDIAALQHMYGADFTHNGGSTTYTWSTTTGQMFVNGVGQGTPGANRIFLTIWDGNGNDTYDLSNYSSNLEIDLSPGGYSDFNSGQSAYIGGSSNAGYARGNVFNALQFNGDARSLIENAIGGSGNDTINGNAANNGLYGNAGNDSLYGYAGEDVLSGGAGEDYLKGGGGSDALYGGNDNDTLKGGGEADTLDGGAGIDTVTYDDSSAAVSIILGAGSAAGSGFGGTAQGDVLYNIENVTGSGYNDSLTGNALANVLNGGGGADTMTGGAGNDTYYVDDAGDRTIESAGQGTDLVIASITHTLANNVENLTLGGSSNINGFGNALANKILGNDGNNVLNGKTGADDMRGGLGNDTYYVDNAGDKTVEYGGGGTDRVISTITHTLAGNVENLTLTGTANINGTGNNLANIIAGNAGNNVLNGKAGADRMVGGAGNDTYYVDNAGDTAVEAANGGTDRVISTVSFTLGANVETLTLTGTGNLNGTGNATANTITGTVGNNVLNGKAGADRMVGGDGNDTYYVDNAGDLTVEYADGGTDRVLSTVSFTLSNYVENLTLTGSANINGTGNALANVIVGNSGNNVLKGGLGNDTLTGGAGNDTFHFDKAASSTNLDRILDFNVADDRIWLEDTVFTALDLGALDAAQFANISSASAVAGADQRILYNQSNGYLYYDADGGSAAGRVQIAWISNKAALTHADFFVV
;
A
#
# COMPACT_ATOMS: atom_id res chain seq x y z
N MET A 1 1.33 -35.88 -30.82
CA MET A 1 2.02 -36.96 -30.09
C MET A 1 2.70 -36.32 -28.89
N ALA A 2 2.36 -36.81 -27.68
CA ALA A 2 2.99 -36.60 -26.36
C ALA A 2 3.16 -35.13 -25.87
N GLN A 3 2.30 -34.62 -24.98
CA GLN A 3 2.28 -34.72 -23.48
C GLN A 3 3.17 -33.66 -22.79
N VAL A 4 2.56 -32.68 -22.07
CA VAL A 4 2.47 -32.52 -20.57
C VAL A 4 3.77 -31.90 -20.02
N SER A 5 3.86 -30.85 -19.19
CA SER A 5 2.93 -30.04 -18.36
C SER A 5 3.70 -28.82 -17.77
N ASP A 6 2.94 -27.92 -17.13
CA ASP A 6 3.21 -27.18 -15.88
C ASP A 6 4.30 -26.09 -15.74
N ASP A 7 3.76 -24.91 -15.36
CA ASP A 7 4.06 -24.15 -14.13
C ASP A 7 5.07 -22.99 -14.12
N GLU A 8 4.69 -22.03 -13.29
CA GLU A 8 5.09 -20.65 -13.07
C GLU A 8 6.56 -20.41 -12.74
N THR A 9 7.05 -19.20 -13.03
CA THR A 9 7.49 -18.22 -12.02
C THR A 9 8.28 -17.09 -12.68
N ARG A 10 7.78 -15.85 -12.52
CA ARG A 10 8.53 -14.61 -12.77
C ARG A 10 9.24 -14.22 -11.48
N THR A 11 10.56 -14.03 -11.56
CA THR A 11 11.29 -13.14 -10.64
C THR A 11 12.08 -12.15 -11.49
N ALA A 12 11.81 -10.86 -11.30
CA ALA A 12 12.57 -9.76 -11.85
C ALA A 12 13.48 -9.22 -10.75
N SER A 13 14.76 -8.99 -11.07
CA SER A 13 15.65 -8.14 -10.29
C SER A 13 16.27 -7.10 -11.22
N TRP A 14 16.16 -5.84 -10.81
CA TRP A 14 16.78 -4.67 -11.40
C TRP A 14 18.15 -4.42 -10.75
N LEU A 15 19.15 -3.93 -11.50
CA LEU A 15 20.01 -2.82 -11.05
C LEU A 15 20.90 -2.21 -12.17
N ASN A 16 20.65 -0.91 -12.41
CA ASN A 16 21.55 0.25 -12.62
C ASN A 16 22.65 0.35 -13.71
N GLN A 17 22.34 1.25 -14.68
CA GLN A 17 23.07 2.47 -15.14
C GLN A 17 24.44 2.38 -15.88
N PRO A 18 24.89 3.44 -16.62
CA PRO A 18 24.20 4.41 -17.51
C PRO A 18 24.94 4.63 -18.87
N GLY A 19 24.31 5.34 -19.83
CA GLY A 19 25.06 6.13 -20.85
C GLY A 19 24.75 5.90 -22.35
N SER A 20 24.14 6.94 -22.93
CA SER A 20 24.26 7.46 -24.32
C SER A 20 23.87 6.62 -25.55
N SER A 21 22.88 7.19 -26.25
CA SER A 21 22.79 7.46 -27.70
C SER A 21 22.29 6.40 -28.68
N LEU A 22 21.30 6.87 -29.47
CA LEU A 22 21.02 6.62 -30.90
C LEU A 22 20.49 5.24 -31.32
N LEU A 23 19.25 5.29 -31.86
CA LEU A 23 18.72 4.63 -33.07
C LEU A 23 19.19 3.19 -33.35
N ASP A 24 18.27 2.22 -33.31
CA ASP A 24 17.73 1.66 -34.56
C ASP A 24 16.58 0.65 -34.32
N PHE A 25 15.77 0.53 -35.37
CA PHE A 25 14.62 -0.36 -35.56
C PHE A 25 14.92 -1.86 -35.42
N ASP A 26 13.90 -2.64 -35.01
CA ASP A 26 13.24 -3.71 -35.80
C ASP A 26 12.80 -4.93 -34.96
N ARG A 27 11.61 -5.47 -35.31
CA ARG A 27 11.06 -6.85 -35.09
C ARG A 27 10.29 -7.16 -33.79
N MET A 28 9.16 -7.88 -33.78
CA MET A 28 8.50 -8.75 -34.78
C MET A 28 7.10 -9.20 -34.31
N PHE A 29 6.21 -9.41 -35.30
CA PHE A 29 5.08 -10.37 -35.43
C PHE A 29 4.25 -10.84 -34.22
N GLY A 30 2.94 -10.63 -34.35
CA GLY A 30 1.90 -11.57 -33.91
C GLY A 30 0.78 -11.62 -34.97
N ALA A 31 0.50 -12.80 -35.52
CA ALA A 31 -0.43 -13.01 -36.61
C ALA A 31 -1.61 -13.93 -36.23
N ARG A 32 -2.78 -13.59 -36.79
CA ARG A 32 -3.95 -14.42 -37.17
C ARG A 32 -5.06 -14.70 -36.13
N GLY A 33 -6.27 -14.33 -36.54
CA GLY A 33 -7.54 -15.00 -36.24
C GLY A 33 -8.64 -14.46 -37.16
N ALA A 34 -9.15 -15.31 -38.05
CA ALA A 34 -10.06 -14.96 -39.16
C ALA A 34 -11.52 -15.34 -38.86
N ALA A 35 -12.48 -14.57 -39.41
CA ALA A 35 -13.80 -15.02 -39.89
C ALA A 35 -14.44 -13.86 -40.68
N ASP A 36 -14.47 -13.95 -42.01
CA ASP A 36 -15.67 -14.25 -42.82
C ASP A 36 -16.68 -13.10 -42.85
N MET A 37 -16.73 -12.37 -43.97
CA MET A 37 -17.98 -12.06 -44.68
C MET A 37 -17.63 -11.67 -46.13
N SER A 38 -17.98 -12.59 -47.02
CA SER A 38 -17.95 -12.44 -48.47
C SER A 38 -19.17 -11.66 -48.97
N HIS A 39 -18.95 -10.61 -49.76
CA HIS A 39 -19.80 -10.23 -50.90
C HIS A 39 -19.14 -9.12 -51.75
N TRP A 40 -18.69 -9.52 -52.94
CA TRP A 40 -18.66 -8.77 -54.20
C TRP A 40 -18.71 -7.22 -54.19
N ARG A 41 -17.59 -6.60 -54.59
CA ARG A 41 -17.51 -5.73 -55.78
C ARG A 41 -16.05 -5.63 -56.25
N ALA A 42 -15.85 -5.70 -57.56
CA ALA A 42 -14.56 -5.70 -58.24
C ALA A 42 -13.77 -4.39 -58.02
N PRO A 43 -12.42 -4.43 -58.00
CA PRO A 43 -11.61 -3.23 -57.84
C PRO A 43 -11.61 -2.43 -59.15
N VAL A 44 -12.06 -1.18 -59.08
CA VAL A 44 -11.73 -0.19 -60.10
C VAL A 44 -10.29 0.24 -59.83
N VAL A 45 -9.41 -0.03 -60.78
CA VAL A 45 -8.02 0.41 -60.77
C VAL A 45 -8.02 1.91 -61.01
N ASP A 46 -7.74 2.71 -59.98
CA ASP A 46 -7.64 4.16 -60.11
C ASP A 46 -6.24 4.50 -60.64
N ALA A 47 -6.11 4.55 -61.96
CA ALA A 47 -4.96 5.10 -62.65
C ALA A 47 -5.24 6.57 -62.95
N HIS A 48 -4.65 7.50 -62.19
CA HIS A 48 -4.76 8.94 -62.44
C HIS A 48 -3.38 9.52 -62.62
N ALA A 49 -3.06 9.81 -63.88
CA ALA A 49 -1.82 10.40 -64.30
C ALA A 49 -1.87 11.92 -64.11
N VAL A 50 -0.89 12.47 -63.38
CA VAL A 50 -0.51 13.87 -63.56
C VAL A 50 0.02 14.02 -64.98
N ALA A 51 -0.65 14.80 -65.83
CA ALA A 51 -0.11 15.16 -67.13
C ALA A 51 1.04 16.16 -66.93
N VAL A 52 2.22 15.63 -66.63
CA VAL A 52 3.47 16.37 -66.66
C VAL A 52 3.80 16.67 -68.12
N ALA A 53 3.68 17.94 -68.52
CA ALA A 53 4.26 18.38 -69.77
C ALA A 53 5.79 18.25 -69.68
N VAL A 54 6.32 17.30 -70.44
CA VAL A 54 7.76 17.09 -70.63
C VAL A 54 8.34 18.34 -71.31
N SER A 55 9.26 19.04 -70.65
CA SER A 55 10.14 19.96 -71.36
C SER A 55 11.20 19.14 -72.09
N GLU A 56 11.03 18.94 -73.39
CA GLU A 56 12.11 18.50 -74.28
C GLU A 56 13.25 19.55 -74.24
N PRO A 57 14.52 19.15 -74.05
CA PRO A 57 15.62 20.09 -74.11
C PRO A 57 15.92 20.45 -75.57
N GLY A 58 15.52 21.65 -76.00
CA GLY A 58 16.05 22.25 -77.23
C GLY A 58 15.07 22.93 -78.20
N GLY A 59 13.81 23.14 -77.84
CA GLY A 59 12.86 23.92 -78.66
C GLY A 59 12.73 25.37 -78.17
N ALA A 60 12.77 26.34 -79.08
CA ALA A 60 12.51 27.75 -78.78
C ALA A 60 11.18 27.92 -78.03
N ALA A 61 11.18 28.79 -77.01
CA ALA A 61 9.99 29.14 -76.25
C ALA A 61 8.84 29.55 -77.18
N PRO A 62 7.62 29.01 -77.03
CA PRO A 62 6.47 29.56 -77.71
C PRO A 62 6.27 31.01 -77.24
N ALA A 63 5.91 31.89 -78.18
CA ALA A 63 5.70 33.30 -77.92
C ALA A 63 4.66 33.50 -76.82
N ALA A 64 4.90 34.48 -75.94
CA ALA A 64 3.94 34.91 -74.92
C ALA A 64 2.59 35.22 -75.55
N ASP A 65 1.53 34.63 -75.01
CA ASP A 65 0.16 34.96 -75.34
C ASP A 65 -0.18 36.36 -74.77
N PRO A 66 -0.61 37.33 -75.59
CA PRO A 66 -1.02 38.66 -75.12
C PRO A 66 -2.33 38.67 -74.31
N GLN A 67 -3.03 37.55 -74.16
CA GLN A 67 -4.35 37.51 -73.53
C GLN A 67 -4.34 37.18 -72.03
N ARG A 68 -3.25 36.67 -71.45
CA ARG A 68 -3.18 36.21 -70.05
C ARG A 68 -2.53 37.22 -69.10
N ASP A 69 -3.10 37.34 -67.90
CA ASP A 69 -2.73 38.33 -66.88
C ASP A 69 -1.77 37.78 -65.79
N GLY A 70 -1.14 36.61 -66.01
CA GLY A 70 -0.34 35.93 -64.98
C GLY A 70 1.10 35.66 -65.39
N ALA A 71 2.04 36.49 -64.92
CA ALA A 71 3.45 36.11 -64.91
C ALA A 71 3.71 35.05 -63.82
N THR A 72 4.67 34.15 -64.02
CA THR A 72 5.08 33.17 -63.00
C THR A 72 6.44 33.54 -62.39
N ALA A 73 6.70 33.05 -61.17
CA ALA A 73 7.96 33.21 -60.47
C ALA A 73 8.44 31.88 -59.87
N SER A 74 9.75 31.74 -59.66
CA SER A 74 10.34 30.58 -58.98
C SER A 74 10.17 30.69 -57.47
N VAL A 75 9.93 29.56 -56.80
CA VAL A 75 9.89 29.45 -55.34
C VAL A 75 11.16 28.76 -54.84
N GLY A 76 11.83 29.36 -53.86
CA GLY A 76 12.97 28.75 -53.18
C GLY A 76 12.52 27.77 -52.09
N LEU A 77 13.35 26.78 -51.76
CA LEU A 77 13.12 25.86 -50.64
C LEU A 77 13.44 26.54 -49.30
N THR A 78 12.71 26.15 -48.26
CA THR A 78 12.84 26.63 -46.87
C THR A 78 13.93 25.90 -46.09
N GLY A 79 14.21 24.65 -46.44
CA GLY A 79 15.02 23.73 -45.64
C GLY A 79 14.21 22.89 -44.65
N ASP A 80 12.90 23.14 -44.51
CA ASP A 80 11.98 22.31 -43.76
C ASP A 80 11.22 21.37 -44.71
N ALA A 81 11.49 20.07 -44.61
CA ALA A 81 10.87 19.05 -45.46
C ALA A 81 9.33 19.02 -45.36
N ARG A 82 8.74 19.50 -44.26
CA ARG A 82 7.27 19.58 -44.09
C ARG A 82 6.65 20.58 -45.06
N ILE A 83 7.32 21.73 -45.27
CA ILE A 83 6.88 22.78 -46.18
C ILE A 83 7.39 22.49 -47.60
N ASP A 84 8.68 22.16 -47.73
CA ASP A 84 9.33 21.88 -49.01
C ASP A 84 8.70 20.71 -49.76
N GLY A 85 8.16 19.73 -49.02
CA GLY A 85 7.40 18.61 -49.55
C GLY A 85 6.12 19.01 -50.29
N LEU A 86 5.64 20.25 -50.15
CA LEU A 86 4.43 20.76 -50.80
C LEU A 86 4.71 21.74 -51.94
N LEU A 87 5.95 22.17 -52.16
CA LEU A 87 6.26 23.21 -53.17
C LEU A 87 6.46 22.62 -54.57
N SER A 88 5.73 23.10 -55.58
CA SER A 88 6.00 22.75 -56.99
C SER A 88 7.21 23.47 -57.60
N LEU A 89 7.82 24.39 -56.85
CA LEU A 89 8.88 25.34 -57.25
C LEU A 89 8.44 26.47 -58.20
N VAL A 90 7.16 26.52 -58.57
CA VAL A 90 6.59 27.61 -59.36
C VAL A 90 5.39 28.22 -58.64
N LYS A 91 5.29 29.55 -58.67
CA LYS A 91 4.16 30.34 -58.17
C LYS A 91 3.71 31.35 -59.21
N TRP A 92 2.55 31.97 -58.99
CA TRP A 92 2.23 33.22 -59.68
C TRP A 92 3.15 34.34 -59.17
N ALA A 93 3.63 35.19 -60.07
CA ALA A 93 4.43 36.35 -59.70
C ALA A 93 3.60 37.30 -58.83
N ASP A 94 4.26 38.04 -57.94
CA ASP A 94 3.61 38.88 -56.94
C ASP A 94 2.70 39.93 -57.62
N GLY A 95 1.41 39.90 -57.29
CA GLY A 95 0.36 40.68 -57.95
C GLY A 95 -1.05 40.20 -57.59
N THR A 96 -2.08 40.80 -58.18
CA THR A 96 -3.48 40.38 -57.98
C THR A 96 -3.76 39.10 -58.76
N ILE A 97 -4.20 38.04 -58.08
CA ILE A 97 -4.69 36.82 -58.72
C ILE A 97 -6.17 37.00 -59.03
N THR A 98 -6.57 36.71 -60.27
CA THR A 98 -7.98 36.74 -60.67
C THR A 98 -8.53 35.33 -60.85
N TYR A 99 -9.82 35.11 -60.54
CA TYR A 99 -10.49 33.85 -60.86
C TYR A 99 -11.86 34.03 -61.51
N ALA A 100 -12.23 33.09 -62.38
CA ALA A 100 -13.50 33.09 -63.08
C ALA A 100 -14.07 31.67 -63.25
N PHE A 101 -15.38 31.59 -63.52
CA PHE A 101 -16.12 30.34 -63.77
C PHE A 101 -16.71 30.38 -65.18
N PRO A 102 -15.94 29.95 -66.20
CA PRO A 102 -16.35 30.10 -67.59
C PRO A 102 -17.73 29.49 -67.90
N GLU A 103 -18.47 30.12 -68.82
CA GLU A 103 -19.84 29.73 -69.19
C GLU A 103 -19.89 28.84 -70.42
N ASN A 104 -18.84 28.86 -71.25
CA ASN A 104 -18.77 28.10 -72.50
C ASN A 104 -17.40 27.42 -72.66
N SER A 105 -17.36 26.28 -73.36
CA SER A 105 -16.10 25.60 -73.66
C SER A 105 -15.13 26.43 -74.50
N THR A 106 -15.66 27.41 -75.27
CA THR A 106 -14.87 28.34 -76.08
C THR A 106 -14.09 29.37 -75.27
N ASP A 107 -14.40 29.50 -73.99
CA ASP A 107 -13.65 30.36 -73.05
C ASP A 107 -12.30 29.71 -72.67
N PHE A 108 -12.09 28.44 -73.05
CA PHE A 108 -10.82 27.73 -72.98
C PHE A 108 -10.20 27.58 -74.38
N GLU A 109 -8.88 27.72 -74.46
CA GLU A 109 -8.15 27.57 -75.73
C GLU A 109 -8.08 26.12 -76.22
N SER A 110 -7.91 25.94 -77.54
CA SER A 110 -7.71 24.62 -78.14
C SER A 110 -6.24 24.18 -78.06
N GLY A 111 -5.98 22.86 -77.95
CA GLY A 111 -4.61 22.30 -77.94
C GLY A 111 -4.17 21.68 -76.62
N TYR A 112 -5.11 21.44 -75.71
CA TYR A 112 -4.85 20.68 -74.48
C TYR A 112 -4.20 19.31 -74.78
N PRO A 113 -3.28 18.83 -73.93
CA PRO A 113 -2.61 17.53 -74.11
C PRO A 113 -3.57 16.33 -74.17
N SER A 114 -4.77 16.49 -73.62
CA SER A 114 -5.94 15.61 -73.74
C SER A 114 -7.10 16.41 -74.36
N ASN A 115 -8.07 15.76 -75.02
CA ASN A 115 -9.17 16.43 -75.77
C ASN A 115 -10.23 17.15 -74.88
N ASN A 116 -9.80 17.70 -73.75
CA ASN A 116 -10.58 17.91 -72.53
C ASN A 116 -11.65 19.02 -72.56
N PRO A 117 -11.40 20.25 -73.08
CA PRO A 117 -12.38 21.34 -72.93
C PRO A 117 -13.67 21.12 -73.74
N ASN A 118 -13.68 20.17 -74.69
CA ASN A 118 -14.82 19.93 -75.59
C ASN A 118 -15.64 18.68 -75.27
N LEU A 119 -15.26 17.90 -74.26
CA LEU A 119 -15.99 16.69 -73.88
C LEU A 119 -16.96 17.00 -72.75
N GLY A 120 -18.16 17.44 -73.12
CA GLY A 120 -19.28 17.72 -72.21
C GLY A 120 -18.92 18.68 -71.08
N PHE A 121 -18.41 19.83 -71.51
CA PHE A 121 -18.25 21.01 -70.68
C PHE A 121 -19.53 21.36 -69.92
N GLY A 122 -19.38 21.87 -68.70
CA GLY A 122 -20.41 22.67 -68.06
C GLY A 122 -19.82 23.58 -66.99
N GLN A 123 -20.51 24.69 -66.73
CA GLN A 123 -20.14 25.60 -65.66
C GLN A 123 -20.30 24.91 -64.30
N LEU A 124 -19.45 25.28 -63.32
CA LEU A 124 -19.62 24.86 -61.93
C LEU A 124 -21.01 25.26 -61.41
N THR A 125 -21.60 24.44 -60.53
CA THR A 125 -22.86 24.80 -59.86
C THR A 125 -22.66 25.98 -58.91
N VAL A 126 -23.73 26.68 -58.55
CA VAL A 126 -23.68 27.79 -57.56
C VAL A 126 -23.03 27.34 -56.24
N ALA A 127 -23.30 26.11 -55.80
CA ALA A 127 -22.70 25.55 -54.59
C ALA A 127 -21.18 25.35 -54.73
N GLN A 128 -20.71 24.85 -55.89
CA GLN A 128 -19.29 24.71 -56.18
C GLN A 128 -18.59 26.06 -56.30
N GLN A 129 -19.20 27.01 -56.99
CA GLN A 129 -18.67 28.37 -57.13
C GLN A 129 -18.53 29.04 -55.77
N ALA A 130 -19.50 28.85 -54.86
CA ALA A 130 -19.41 29.35 -53.50
C ALA A 130 -18.23 28.74 -52.72
N VAL A 131 -18.03 27.41 -52.80
CA VAL A 131 -16.87 26.76 -52.14
C VAL A 131 -15.54 27.24 -52.73
N TYR A 132 -15.44 27.32 -54.06
CA TYR A 132 -14.24 27.79 -54.75
C TYR A 132 -13.92 29.25 -54.41
N HIS A 133 -14.95 30.11 -54.35
CA HIS A 133 -14.84 31.50 -53.91
C HIS A 133 -14.33 31.58 -52.47
N ASN A 134 -14.96 30.86 -51.55
CA ASN A 134 -14.65 30.93 -50.11
C ASN A 134 -13.27 30.34 -49.77
N ALA A 135 -12.74 29.44 -50.60
CA ALA A 135 -11.38 28.94 -50.47
C ALA A 135 -10.32 30.00 -50.83
N LEU A 136 -10.67 30.99 -51.65
CA LEU A 136 -9.73 31.96 -52.22
C LEU A 136 -9.88 33.38 -51.64
N ASN A 137 -11.11 33.86 -51.50
CA ASN A 137 -11.41 35.29 -51.33
C ASN A 137 -12.28 35.55 -50.10
N THR A 138 -11.98 36.62 -49.35
CA THR A 138 -12.66 36.97 -48.10
C THR A 138 -13.93 37.79 -48.31
N SER A 139 -14.36 38.09 -49.55
CA SER A 139 -15.67 38.70 -49.81
C SER A 139 -16.76 37.63 -49.75
N THR A 140 -17.92 37.93 -49.18
CA THR A 140 -18.93 36.89 -48.88
C THR A 140 -19.75 36.48 -50.11
N VAL A 141 -19.93 35.17 -50.31
CA VAL A 141 -21.05 34.59 -51.06
C VAL A 141 -21.96 33.81 -50.08
N THR A 142 -23.11 34.39 -49.70
CA THR A 142 -24.01 33.84 -48.67
C THR A 142 -24.88 32.67 -49.15
N THR A 143 -24.79 32.29 -50.42
CA THR A 143 -25.63 31.25 -51.05
C THR A 143 -24.82 29.98 -51.27
N GLY A 144 -24.47 29.25 -50.20
CA GLY A 144 -23.73 28.00 -50.32
C GLY A 144 -23.47 27.29 -48.98
N PRO A 145 -23.01 26.03 -49.01
CA PRO A 145 -22.80 25.20 -47.82
C PRO A 145 -21.63 25.64 -46.93
N GLY A 146 -20.85 26.67 -47.33
CA GLY A 146 -19.71 27.18 -46.56
C GLY A 146 -19.86 28.65 -46.22
N GLY A 147 -20.78 29.04 -45.34
CA GLY A 147 -20.72 30.39 -44.77
C GLY A 147 -19.35 30.65 -44.11
N GLY A 148 -18.76 31.83 -44.25
CA GLY A 148 -17.56 32.28 -43.51
C GLY A 148 -16.21 31.93 -44.16
N LEU A 149 -15.52 32.85 -44.84
CA LEU A 149 -14.63 33.94 -44.38
C LEU A 149 -13.28 33.52 -43.78
N PHE A 150 -13.22 32.62 -42.80
CA PHE A 150 -11.97 32.45 -42.02
C PHE A 150 -10.86 31.64 -42.71
N THR A 151 -11.15 30.94 -43.82
CA THR A 151 -10.20 30.02 -44.47
C THR A 151 -9.82 30.44 -45.90
N ALA A 152 -10.14 31.66 -46.31
CA ALA A 152 -9.75 32.11 -47.64
C ALA A 152 -8.22 32.32 -47.71
N VAL A 153 -7.59 31.96 -48.84
CA VAL A 153 -6.16 32.22 -49.08
C VAL A 153 -5.80 33.69 -48.91
N GLU A 154 -6.68 34.60 -49.35
CA GLU A 154 -6.55 36.05 -49.14
C GLU A 154 -6.53 36.45 -47.66
N GLY A 155 -7.12 35.64 -46.77
CA GLY A 155 -7.16 35.90 -45.32
C GLY A 155 -5.96 35.39 -44.52
N PHE A 156 -5.05 34.64 -45.13
CA PHE A 156 -3.82 34.20 -44.44
C PHE A 156 -2.54 34.43 -45.25
N THR A 157 -2.66 35.00 -46.47
CA THR A 157 -1.53 35.37 -47.31
C THR A 157 -1.64 36.80 -47.83
N ASN A 158 -0.53 37.42 -48.24
CA ASN A 158 -0.57 38.77 -48.83
C ASN A 158 -1.04 38.81 -50.30
N LEU A 159 -1.73 37.77 -50.77
CA LEU A 159 -2.32 37.75 -52.11
C LEU A 159 -3.59 38.62 -52.13
N GLY A 160 -3.60 39.62 -53.02
CA GLY A 160 -4.87 40.22 -53.44
C GLY A 160 -5.56 39.27 -54.41
N ILE A 161 -6.76 38.78 -54.07
CA ILE A 161 -7.49 37.86 -54.93
C ILE A 161 -8.79 38.54 -55.39
N THR A 162 -9.17 38.40 -56.65
CA THR A 162 -10.36 39.09 -57.18
C THR A 162 -11.19 38.18 -58.09
N SER A 163 -12.49 38.14 -57.86
CA SER A 163 -13.43 37.44 -58.74
C SER A 163 -13.74 38.27 -59.98
N LEU A 164 -13.66 37.66 -61.17
CA LEU A 164 -14.09 38.24 -62.45
C LEU A 164 -15.43 37.68 -62.92
N PHE A 165 -16.31 37.35 -61.97
CA PHE A 165 -17.61 36.73 -62.21
C PHE A 165 -18.50 37.52 -63.21
N PRO A 166 -19.24 36.88 -64.15
CA PRO A 166 -19.27 35.45 -64.49
C PRO A 166 -18.31 35.05 -65.64
N THR A 167 -17.73 35.99 -66.38
CA THR A 167 -16.85 35.71 -67.53
C THR A 167 -15.62 36.62 -67.52
N GLY A 168 -14.45 36.02 -67.76
CA GLY A 168 -13.18 36.74 -67.86
C GLY A 168 -12.01 35.79 -68.12
N ASN A 169 -11.00 36.27 -68.86
CA ASN A 169 -9.70 35.61 -68.87
C ASN A 169 -9.07 35.88 -67.50
N ALA A 170 -8.93 34.85 -66.69
CA ALA A 170 -8.51 34.95 -65.31
C ALA A 170 -7.25 34.12 -65.08
N THR A 171 -6.47 34.48 -64.06
CA THR A 171 -5.31 33.71 -63.62
C THR A 171 -5.69 32.26 -63.29
N LEU A 172 -6.83 32.09 -62.60
CA LEU A 172 -7.40 30.79 -62.24
C LEU A 172 -8.77 30.61 -62.90
N ARG A 173 -9.02 29.47 -63.55
CA ARG A 173 -10.33 29.13 -64.11
C ARG A 173 -10.75 27.74 -63.68
N ALA A 174 -12.04 27.53 -63.47
CA ALA A 174 -12.56 26.23 -63.07
C ALA A 174 -13.87 25.90 -63.78
N ALA A 175 -13.98 24.68 -64.29
CA ALA A 175 -15.18 24.16 -64.97
C ALA A 175 -15.37 22.65 -64.75
N TYR A 176 -16.54 22.15 -65.13
CA TYR A 176 -16.83 20.72 -65.17
C TYR A 176 -16.60 20.14 -66.59
N SER A 177 -16.19 18.86 -66.67
CA SER A 177 -16.04 18.09 -67.92
C SER A 177 -16.63 16.66 -67.82
N THR A 178 -17.36 16.20 -68.85
CA THR A 178 -17.81 14.79 -69.01
C THR A 178 -16.69 13.82 -69.37
N ASP A 179 -15.47 14.30 -69.66
CA ASP A 179 -14.26 13.46 -69.78
C ASP A 179 -13.38 13.47 -68.51
N PRO A 180 -13.80 12.79 -67.41
CA PRO A 180 -12.95 12.49 -66.29
C PRO A 180 -12.72 10.98 -66.19
N GLY A 181 -11.47 10.54 -66.14
CA GLY A 181 -11.12 9.15 -65.77
C GLY A 181 -11.66 8.71 -64.39
N SER A 182 -12.20 9.65 -63.58
CA SER A 182 -13.17 9.53 -62.46
C SER A 182 -12.94 10.53 -61.30
N SER A 183 -12.07 11.54 -61.49
CA SER A 183 -11.59 12.51 -60.47
C SER A 183 -11.62 13.97 -60.95
N ALA A 184 -11.12 14.89 -60.12
CA ALA A 184 -10.79 16.28 -60.46
C ALA A 184 -9.27 16.41 -60.72
N TYR A 185 -8.85 17.46 -61.44
CA TYR A 185 -7.44 17.78 -61.66
C TYR A 185 -7.24 19.26 -62.00
N ALA A 186 -6.02 19.78 -61.80
CA ALA A 186 -5.66 21.16 -62.10
C ALA A 186 -4.24 21.30 -62.67
N TYR A 187 -3.99 22.43 -63.33
CA TYR A 187 -2.68 22.81 -63.85
C TYR A 187 -1.98 23.81 -62.92
N TYR A 188 -0.69 23.55 -62.66
CA TYR A 188 0.21 24.46 -61.95
C TYR A 188 0.29 25.85 -62.60
N PRO A 189 0.78 26.87 -61.85
CA PRO A 189 1.18 28.15 -62.42
C PRO A 189 2.11 27.96 -63.63
N SER A 190 1.69 28.48 -64.79
CA SER A 190 2.43 28.34 -66.04
C SER A 190 2.10 29.48 -66.99
N THR A 191 3.07 29.86 -67.82
CA THR A 191 2.88 30.80 -68.93
C THR A 191 2.15 30.17 -70.12
N ASN A 192 1.89 28.86 -70.10
CA ASN A 192 1.06 28.18 -71.10
C ASN A 192 -0.42 28.54 -70.93
N PHE A 193 -1.20 28.44 -72.01
CA PHE A 193 -2.62 28.82 -72.05
C PHE A 193 -3.56 28.03 -71.12
N TYR A 194 -3.09 26.91 -70.58
CA TYR A 194 -3.81 26.06 -69.63
C TYR A 194 -3.36 26.22 -68.17
N GLY A 195 -2.33 27.02 -67.88
CA GLY A 195 -1.82 27.19 -66.50
C GLY A 195 -2.88 27.78 -65.57
N GLY A 196 -3.06 27.24 -64.37
CA GLY A 196 -4.11 27.71 -63.47
C GLY A 196 -5.54 27.30 -63.86
N ASP A 197 -5.73 26.39 -64.83
CA ASP A 197 -7.06 25.85 -65.11
C ASP A 197 -7.33 24.58 -64.28
N ALA A 198 -8.55 24.40 -63.78
CA ALA A 198 -9.01 23.24 -63.03
C ALA A 198 -10.28 22.63 -63.63
N TRP A 199 -10.39 21.32 -63.55
CA TRP A 199 -11.47 20.54 -64.14
C TRP A 199 -12.03 19.53 -63.15
N TYR A 200 -13.35 19.54 -62.98
CA TYR A 200 -14.07 18.61 -62.09
C TYR A 200 -14.91 17.64 -62.91
N GLY A 201 -14.91 16.35 -62.56
CA GLY A 201 -15.68 15.33 -63.29
C GLY A 201 -17.15 15.18 -62.84
N THR A 202 -18.03 14.58 -63.67
CA THR A 202 -19.42 14.22 -63.27
C THR A 202 -19.62 12.78 -62.86
N ASN A 203 -18.76 11.86 -63.28
CA ASN A 203 -18.96 10.42 -63.08
C ASN A 203 -18.22 9.91 -61.82
N SER A 204 -18.39 10.60 -60.68
CA SER A 204 -17.68 10.27 -59.44
C SER A 204 -18.65 9.91 -58.31
N PRO A 205 -18.36 8.89 -57.47
CA PRO A 205 -19.10 8.64 -56.23
C PRO A 205 -19.06 9.83 -55.25
N ARG A 206 -18.19 10.81 -55.52
CA ARG A 206 -17.90 12.01 -54.71
C ARG A 206 -18.92 13.15 -54.88
N ASN A 207 -19.78 13.10 -55.90
CA ASN A 207 -20.80 14.11 -56.20
C ASN A 207 -20.31 15.57 -56.10
N TYR A 208 -19.34 15.95 -56.94
CA TYR A 208 -18.76 17.30 -56.94
C TYR A 208 -19.78 18.43 -57.14
N GLN A 209 -20.95 18.15 -57.72
CA GLN A 209 -21.98 19.15 -58.00
C GLN A 209 -22.72 19.66 -56.75
N ALA A 210 -22.63 18.93 -55.64
CA ALA A 210 -23.27 19.27 -54.37
C ALA A 210 -22.26 19.12 -53.22
N PRO A 211 -21.21 19.98 -53.17
CA PRO A 211 -20.24 19.92 -52.07
C PRO A 211 -20.94 20.22 -50.74
N VAL A 212 -20.50 19.55 -49.68
CA VAL A 212 -20.96 19.77 -48.29
C VAL A 212 -19.73 19.98 -47.44
N LEU A 213 -19.78 20.93 -46.49
CA LEU A 213 -18.68 21.21 -45.58
C LEU A 213 -18.27 19.94 -44.80
N GLY A 214 -16.98 19.60 -44.85
CA GLY A 214 -16.43 18.35 -44.31
C GLY A 214 -16.53 17.12 -45.24
N GLY A 215 -17.16 17.27 -46.40
CA GLY A 215 -17.25 16.21 -47.42
C GLY A 215 -16.11 16.24 -48.44
N ASP A 216 -15.90 15.12 -49.11
CA ASP A 216 -14.78 14.95 -50.06
C ASP A 216 -14.82 15.91 -51.26
N ALA A 217 -16.01 16.23 -51.78
CA ALA A 217 -16.18 17.22 -52.86
C ALA A 217 -15.77 18.65 -52.42
N TYR A 218 -16.04 19.00 -51.16
CA TYR A 218 -15.64 20.28 -50.59
C TYR A 218 -14.12 20.36 -50.49
N ARG A 219 -13.50 19.36 -49.84
CA ARG A 219 -12.05 19.25 -49.71
C ARG A 219 -11.33 19.21 -51.06
N SER A 220 -11.86 18.47 -52.03
CA SER A 220 -11.26 18.36 -53.36
C SER A 220 -11.24 19.69 -54.10
N THR A 221 -12.19 20.59 -53.82
CA THR A 221 -12.16 21.94 -54.38
C THR A 221 -10.93 22.70 -53.91
N PHE A 222 -10.62 22.66 -52.62
CA PHE A 222 -9.41 23.27 -52.05
C PHE A 222 -8.13 22.60 -52.58
N HIS A 223 -8.12 21.27 -52.70
CA HIS A 223 -6.99 20.52 -53.25
C HIS A 223 -6.58 21.00 -54.65
N GLU A 224 -7.54 21.10 -55.57
CA GLU A 224 -7.25 21.57 -56.93
C GLU A 224 -6.83 23.04 -56.97
N ILE A 225 -7.40 23.89 -56.11
CA ILE A 225 -6.94 25.28 -55.95
C ILE A 225 -5.48 25.31 -55.48
N GLY A 226 -5.08 24.39 -54.59
CA GLY A 226 -3.70 24.25 -54.14
C GLY A 226 -2.75 24.06 -55.32
N HIS A 227 -3.09 23.15 -56.25
CA HIS A 227 -2.34 22.99 -57.50
C HIS A 227 -2.32 24.25 -58.35
N GLN A 228 -3.47 24.93 -58.53
CA GLN A 228 -3.54 26.18 -59.31
C GLN A 228 -2.67 27.30 -58.71
N LEU A 229 -2.46 27.28 -57.39
CA LEU A 229 -1.59 28.22 -56.66
C LEU A 229 -0.13 27.77 -56.58
N GLY A 230 0.20 26.53 -56.94
CA GLY A 230 1.56 26.00 -57.02
C GLY A 230 1.96 25.01 -55.92
N LEU A 231 1.02 24.44 -55.18
CA LEU A 231 1.27 23.32 -54.26
C LEU A 231 1.25 21.99 -55.00
N LYS A 232 2.23 21.12 -54.78
CA LYS A 232 2.27 19.74 -55.30
C LYS A 232 1.72 18.73 -54.28
N HIS A 233 1.55 17.49 -54.71
CA HIS A 233 1.24 16.41 -53.78
C HIS A 233 2.32 16.21 -52.70
N GLY A 234 1.90 16.05 -51.45
CA GLY A 234 2.80 15.88 -50.32
C GLY A 234 3.44 14.48 -50.20
N HIS A 235 2.85 13.46 -50.83
CA HIS A 235 3.27 12.07 -50.72
C HIS A 235 4.15 11.57 -51.87
N GLU A 236 4.41 12.41 -52.86
CA GLU A 236 5.22 12.08 -54.03
C GLU A 236 6.06 13.28 -54.49
N GLY A 237 7.18 13.00 -55.15
CA GLY A 237 7.99 14.02 -55.80
C GLY A 237 7.32 14.56 -57.06
N SER A 238 7.73 15.74 -57.51
CA SER A 238 7.36 16.30 -58.82
C SER A 238 8.61 16.70 -59.60
N ASN A 239 8.44 17.04 -60.88
CA ASN A 239 9.56 17.48 -61.72
C ASN A 239 10.28 18.70 -61.12
N GLY A 240 11.50 18.48 -60.65
CA GLY A 240 12.36 19.51 -60.05
C GLY A 240 12.38 19.50 -58.52
N ASN A 241 11.38 18.92 -57.85
CA ASN A 241 11.34 18.78 -56.40
C ASN A 241 10.97 17.35 -55.97
N ASN A 242 12.00 16.58 -55.57
CA ASN A 242 11.82 15.21 -55.08
C ASN A 242 11.55 15.13 -53.57
N THR A 243 11.53 16.26 -52.86
CA THR A 243 11.20 16.29 -51.43
C THR A 243 9.73 15.93 -51.23
N ILE A 244 9.46 15.09 -50.25
CA ILE A 244 8.10 14.70 -49.84
C ILE A 244 7.88 15.13 -48.39
N VAL A 245 6.61 15.34 -48.02
CA VAL A 245 6.24 15.59 -46.63
C VAL A 245 6.61 14.35 -45.80
N PRO A 246 7.32 14.52 -44.67
CA PRO A 246 7.70 13.40 -43.81
C PRO A 246 6.50 12.55 -43.40
N ASP A 247 6.68 11.23 -43.29
CA ASP A 247 5.57 10.29 -43.12
C ASP A 247 4.68 10.58 -41.90
N ASN A 248 5.26 11.08 -40.80
CA ASN A 248 4.53 11.45 -39.58
C ASN A 248 3.69 12.74 -39.71
N TYR A 249 3.88 13.51 -40.79
CA TYR A 249 3.11 14.70 -41.14
C TYR A 249 2.31 14.52 -42.44
N ASN A 250 2.31 13.32 -43.01
CA ASN A 250 1.74 13.05 -44.32
C ASN A 250 0.35 12.43 -44.19
N SER A 251 -0.62 13.24 -43.78
CA SER A 251 -2.05 12.88 -43.67
C SER A 251 -2.96 14.10 -43.87
N HIS A 252 -4.27 13.87 -43.96
CA HIS A 252 -5.28 14.95 -43.98
C HIS A 252 -5.31 15.80 -42.71
N GLU A 253 -4.67 15.36 -41.62
CA GLU A 253 -4.54 16.16 -40.39
C GLU A 253 -3.59 17.36 -40.59
N TYR A 254 -2.75 17.33 -41.63
CA TYR A 254 -1.68 18.32 -41.82
C TYR A 254 -1.73 19.03 -43.17
N THR A 255 -2.17 18.34 -44.23
CA THR A 255 -2.21 18.89 -45.58
C THR A 255 -3.36 18.32 -46.39
N LEU A 256 -4.01 19.19 -47.15
CA LEU A 256 -4.96 18.83 -48.18
C LEU A 256 -4.29 18.20 -49.40
N MET A 257 -2.98 18.32 -49.57
CA MET A 257 -2.28 17.89 -50.78
C MET A 257 -1.83 16.41 -50.74
N THR A 258 -2.31 15.62 -49.79
CA THR A 258 -1.98 14.19 -49.70
C THR A 258 -3.16 13.27 -49.98
N TYR A 259 -2.85 12.08 -50.51
CA TYR A 259 -3.83 11.00 -50.71
C TYR A 259 -3.92 10.04 -49.52
N ARG A 260 -3.25 10.39 -48.42
CA ARG A 260 -3.24 9.61 -47.18
C ARG A 260 -4.25 10.19 -46.19
N SER A 261 -5.26 9.41 -45.81
CA SER A 261 -6.27 9.83 -44.84
C SER A 261 -5.66 10.05 -43.44
N TYR A 262 -4.76 9.17 -43.02
CA TYR A 262 -4.09 9.16 -41.72
C TYR A 262 -2.59 8.90 -41.87
N VAL A 263 -1.82 9.17 -40.81
CA VAL A 263 -0.38 8.89 -40.77
C VAL A 263 -0.10 7.40 -40.91
N GLY A 264 0.66 7.02 -41.93
CA GLY A 264 0.95 5.61 -42.24
C GLY A 264 -0.04 4.94 -43.19
N HIS A 265 -1.04 5.66 -43.71
CA HIS A 265 -1.97 5.13 -44.71
C HIS A 265 -1.20 4.68 -45.98
N PRO A 266 -1.39 3.44 -46.46
CA PRO A 266 -0.77 2.97 -47.69
C PRO A 266 -1.43 3.72 -48.85
N GLY A 267 -0.73 4.68 -49.48
CA GLY A 267 -1.30 5.57 -50.50
C GLY A 267 -2.01 4.88 -51.68
N SER A 268 -1.87 3.56 -51.84
CA SER A 268 -2.63 2.73 -52.76
C SER A 268 -3.88 2.15 -52.09
N GLY A 269 -5.03 2.82 -52.22
CA GLY A 269 -6.30 2.32 -51.63
C GLY A 269 -7.49 3.28 -51.66
N GLY A 270 -7.27 4.55 -52.03
CA GLY A 270 -8.27 5.60 -51.90
C GLY A 270 -8.41 6.08 -50.45
N TYR A 271 -9.29 7.05 -50.23
CA TYR A 271 -9.56 7.58 -48.89
C TYR A 271 -10.39 6.60 -48.06
N THR A 272 -10.07 6.52 -46.77
CA THR A 272 -10.78 5.67 -45.80
C THR A 272 -11.60 6.47 -44.78
N ASN A 273 -11.69 7.79 -44.98
CA ASN A 273 -12.52 8.68 -44.17
C ASN A 273 -14.01 8.32 -44.26
N GLU A 274 -14.77 8.64 -43.21
CA GLU A 274 -16.22 8.71 -43.30
C GLU A 274 -16.67 9.85 -44.23
N THR A 275 -17.93 9.83 -44.66
CA THR A 275 -18.48 10.78 -45.65
C THR A 275 -18.23 12.26 -45.31
N TYR A 276 -18.23 12.61 -44.03
CA TYR A 276 -18.02 13.99 -43.54
C TYR A 276 -16.73 14.15 -42.72
N GLY A 277 -15.81 13.18 -42.80
CA GLY A 277 -14.55 13.16 -42.06
C GLY A 277 -13.40 13.81 -42.80
N HIS A 278 -13.67 14.78 -43.70
CA HIS A 278 -12.64 15.50 -44.44
C HIS A 278 -12.41 16.90 -43.87
N PRO A 279 -11.20 17.46 -44.04
CA PRO A 279 -10.91 18.84 -43.69
C PRO A 279 -11.90 19.88 -44.24
N GLN A 280 -12.16 20.90 -43.43
CA GLN A 280 -13.10 21.99 -43.68
C GLN A 280 -12.40 23.32 -44.03
N SER A 281 -11.07 23.35 -43.91
CA SER A 281 -10.20 24.49 -44.17
C SER A 281 -8.95 24.03 -44.93
N TRP A 282 -8.11 24.98 -45.33
CA TRP A 282 -6.69 24.70 -45.54
C TRP A 282 -6.09 24.17 -44.24
N MET A 283 -5.23 23.15 -44.34
CA MET A 283 -4.59 22.56 -43.16
C MET A 283 -3.23 23.22 -42.92
N MET A 284 -2.68 23.03 -41.72
CA MET A 284 -1.51 23.79 -41.24
C MET A 284 -0.32 23.87 -42.20
N LEU A 285 0.01 22.77 -42.92
CA LEU A 285 1.14 22.77 -43.86
C LEU A 285 0.80 23.45 -45.18
N ASP A 286 -0.47 23.43 -45.59
CA ASP A 286 -0.91 24.16 -46.77
C ASP A 286 -0.81 25.67 -46.53
N ILE A 287 -1.26 26.12 -45.35
CA ILE A 287 -1.15 27.51 -44.89
C ILE A 287 0.33 27.92 -44.89
N ALA A 288 1.20 27.16 -44.22
CA ALA A 288 2.63 27.47 -44.14
C ALA A 288 3.31 27.51 -45.53
N ALA A 289 2.97 26.59 -46.43
CA ALA A 289 3.53 26.57 -47.78
C ALA A 289 3.06 27.76 -48.64
N LEU A 290 1.78 28.12 -48.55
CA LEU A 290 1.23 29.29 -49.25
C LEU A 290 1.78 30.60 -48.68
N GLN A 291 1.93 30.71 -47.35
CA GLN A 291 2.57 31.85 -46.70
C GLN A 291 4.04 31.99 -47.07
N HIS A 292 4.77 30.87 -47.22
CA HIS A 292 6.13 30.91 -47.74
C HIS A 292 6.18 31.42 -49.18
N MET A 293 5.23 31.02 -50.02
CA MET A 293 5.15 31.45 -51.41
C MET A 293 4.74 32.92 -51.56
N TYR A 294 3.82 33.40 -50.72
CA TYR A 294 3.12 34.67 -50.95
C TYR A 294 3.17 35.67 -49.78
N GLY A 295 3.85 35.32 -48.69
CA GLY A 295 3.88 36.07 -47.42
C GLY A 295 2.62 35.86 -46.59
N ALA A 296 2.72 35.95 -45.27
CA ALA A 296 1.59 35.88 -44.35
C ALA A 296 0.84 37.22 -44.20
N ASP A 297 -0.49 37.16 -44.10
CA ASP A 297 -1.34 38.30 -43.77
C ASP A 297 -1.69 38.29 -42.27
N PHE A 298 -1.25 39.33 -41.56
CA PHE A 298 -1.50 39.54 -40.14
C PHE A 298 -2.63 40.56 -39.88
N THR A 299 -3.35 40.98 -40.94
CA THR A 299 -4.46 41.96 -40.83
C THR A 299 -5.82 41.28 -40.78
N HIS A 300 -5.96 40.09 -41.35
CA HIS A 300 -7.16 39.27 -41.21
C HIS A 300 -7.33 38.83 -39.76
N ASN A 301 -8.53 39.01 -39.22
CA ASN A 301 -8.82 38.85 -37.78
C ASN A 301 -7.81 39.57 -36.85
N GLY A 302 -7.11 40.61 -37.33
CA GLY A 302 -5.98 41.23 -36.64
C GLY A 302 -6.27 42.02 -35.35
N GLY A 303 -7.43 41.81 -34.73
CA GLY A 303 -7.72 42.24 -33.36
C GLY A 303 -8.52 41.13 -32.65
N SER A 304 -8.68 41.23 -31.33
CA SER A 304 -9.25 40.15 -30.50
C SER A 304 -10.44 39.41 -31.10
N THR A 305 -10.25 38.11 -31.29
CA THR A 305 -11.19 37.20 -31.92
C THR A 305 -11.62 36.10 -30.96
N THR A 306 -12.94 35.93 -30.80
CA THR A 306 -13.52 34.81 -30.05
C THR A 306 -14.06 33.75 -31.00
N TYR A 307 -13.55 32.53 -30.83
CA TYR A 307 -13.97 31.33 -31.54
C TYR A 307 -14.87 30.48 -30.64
N THR A 308 -16.09 30.18 -31.08
CA THR A 308 -17.01 29.26 -30.38
C THR A 308 -17.55 28.20 -31.33
N TRP A 309 -18.00 27.06 -30.79
CA TRP A 309 -18.58 25.98 -31.57
C TRP A 309 -19.91 25.50 -31.00
N SER A 310 -20.83 25.13 -31.89
CA SER A 310 -22.08 24.46 -31.51
C SER A 310 -21.82 22.99 -31.17
N THR A 311 -22.18 22.57 -29.95
CA THR A 311 -22.08 21.17 -29.50
C THR A 311 -22.98 20.21 -30.28
N THR A 312 -24.03 20.73 -30.93
CA THR A 312 -25.05 19.91 -31.63
C THR A 312 -24.88 19.86 -33.14
N THR A 313 -24.29 20.89 -33.73
CA THR A 313 -24.16 21.02 -35.19
C THR A 313 -22.72 21.14 -35.67
N GLY A 314 -21.77 21.44 -34.79
CA GLY A 314 -20.34 21.59 -35.11
C GLY A 314 -20.04 22.89 -35.82
N GLN A 315 -21.04 23.75 -36.00
CA GLN A 315 -20.88 25.06 -36.60
C GLN A 315 -19.98 25.93 -35.71
N MET A 316 -18.91 26.43 -36.32
CA MET A 316 -18.02 27.43 -35.73
C MET A 316 -18.63 28.83 -35.85
N PHE A 317 -18.34 29.71 -34.89
CA PHE A 317 -18.64 31.12 -34.91
C PHE A 317 -17.37 31.92 -34.62
N VAL A 318 -17.15 32.98 -35.40
CA VAL A 318 -16.05 33.95 -35.21
C VAL A 318 -16.68 35.26 -34.80
N ASN A 319 -16.41 35.74 -33.58
CA ASN A 319 -17.04 36.94 -33.02
C ASN A 319 -18.58 36.91 -33.13
N GLY A 320 -19.16 35.73 -32.90
CA GLY A 320 -20.61 35.48 -32.99
C GLY A 320 -21.16 35.32 -34.42
N VAL A 321 -20.33 35.42 -35.46
CA VAL A 321 -20.71 35.23 -36.87
C VAL A 321 -20.46 33.79 -37.30
N GLY A 322 -21.51 33.06 -37.68
CA GLY A 322 -21.42 31.63 -38.03
C GLY A 322 -20.69 31.33 -39.34
N GLN A 323 -19.82 30.32 -39.32
CA GLN A 323 -18.92 29.89 -40.41
C GLN A 323 -19.39 28.58 -41.09
N GLY A 324 -20.70 28.45 -41.34
CA GLY A 324 -21.27 27.28 -42.01
C GLY A 324 -21.43 26.06 -41.09
N THR A 325 -22.30 25.12 -41.48
CA THR A 325 -22.61 23.93 -40.67
C THR A 325 -21.98 22.69 -41.30
N PRO A 326 -21.05 22.00 -40.61
CA PRO A 326 -20.43 20.81 -41.13
C PRO A 326 -21.40 19.62 -41.16
N GLY A 327 -21.14 18.69 -42.08
CA GLY A 327 -21.89 17.45 -42.15
C GLY A 327 -21.69 16.59 -40.91
N ALA A 328 -22.78 15.98 -40.43
CA ALA A 328 -22.79 15.04 -39.31
C ALA A 328 -22.11 15.53 -38.01
N ASN A 329 -22.15 16.84 -37.74
CA ASN A 329 -21.55 17.45 -36.53
C ASN A 329 -20.04 17.17 -36.41
N ARG A 330 -19.32 16.93 -37.52
CA ARG A 330 -17.87 16.73 -37.49
C ARG A 330 -17.14 18.07 -37.51
N ILE A 331 -16.09 18.23 -36.72
CA ILE A 331 -15.20 19.39 -36.73
C ILE A 331 -13.81 18.89 -37.15
N PHE A 332 -13.27 19.46 -38.22
CA PHE A 332 -11.94 19.11 -38.72
C PHE A 332 -11.36 20.27 -39.54
N LEU A 333 -10.62 21.17 -38.87
CA LEU A 333 -10.13 22.41 -39.47
C LEU A 333 -8.85 22.92 -38.80
N THR A 334 -8.19 23.88 -39.42
CA THR A 334 -7.07 24.65 -38.88
C THR A 334 -7.44 26.12 -38.73
N ILE A 335 -7.06 26.75 -37.62
CA ILE A 335 -7.21 28.18 -37.36
C ILE A 335 -5.92 28.92 -37.71
N TRP A 336 -6.06 29.96 -38.52
CA TRP A 336 -5.11 31.06 -38.65
C TRP A 336 -5.79 32.31 -38.10
N ASP A 337 -5.12 32.98 -37.16
CA ASP A 337 -5.44 34.34 -36.75
C ASP A 337 -4.26 35.25 -37.12
N GLY A 338 -4.54 36.46 -37.59
CA GLY A 338 -3.52 37.38 -38.04
C GLY A 338 -2.90 38.18 -36.90
N ASN A 339 -3.61 38.48 -35.82
CA ASN A 339 -3.11 39.24 -34.67
C ASN A 339 -4.24 39.40 -33.65
N GLY A 340 -3.94 39.49 -32.37
CA GLY A 340 -5.02 39.80 -31.44
C GLY A 340 -4.70 39.44 -30.01
N ASN A 341 -5.77 39.38 -29.25
CA ASN A 341 -5.81 38.63 -28.00
C ASN A 341 -7.03 37.75 -28.14
N ASP A 342 -6.80 36.53 -28.60
CA ASP A 342 -7.79 35.65 -29.21
C ASP A 342 -8.19 34.57 -28.22
N THR A 343 -9.40 34.03 -28.37
CA THR A 343 -10.00 33.14 -27.37
C THR A 343 -10.71 31.97 -28.02
N TYR A 344 -10.37 30.76 -27.60
CA TYR A 344 -11.25 29.60 -27.73
C TYR A 344 -12.23 29.60 -26.57
N ASP A 345 -13.50 29.89 -26.84
CA ASP A 345 -14.57 29.82 -25.84
C ASP A 345 -15.39 28.55 -26.05
N LEU A 346 -15.15 27.59 -25.15
CA LEU A 346 -15.77 26.26 -25.13
C LEU A 346 -16.64 26.07 -23.89
N SER A 347 -17.06 27.17 -23.23
CA SER A 347 -17.87 27.17 -22.01
C SER A 347 -19.23 26.47 -22.13
N ASN A 348 -19.70 26.23 -23.36
CA ASN A 348 -20.94 25.50 -23.62
C ASN A 348 -20.77 23.98 -23.69
N TYR A 349 -19.55 23.46 -23.59
CA TYR A 349 -19.25 22.04 -23.54
C TYR A 349 -19.37 21.48 -22.13
N SER A 350 -19.73 20.20 -22.04
CA SER A 350 -19.79 19.45 -20.77
C SER A 350 -19.00 18.13 -20.83
N SER A 351 -18.26 17.92 -21.91
CA SER A 351 -17.29 16.84 -22.06
C SER A 351 -15.93 17.31 -21.57
N ASN A 352 -15.08 16.37 -21.18
CA ASN A 352 -13.67 16.65 -20.95
C ASN A 352 -13.04 17.12 -22.26
N LEU A 353 -12.44 18.31 -22.23
CA LEU A 353 -11.78 18.96 -23.35
C LEU A 353 -10.27 18.71 -23.27
N GLU A 354 -9.63 18.50 -24.42
CA GLU A 354 -8.19 18.65 -24.57
C GLU A 354 -7.95 19.88 -25.45
N ILE A 355 -7.39 20.94 -24.88
CA ILE A 355 -7.14 22.22 -25.56
C ILE A 355 -5.63 22.43 -25.62
N ASP A 356 -5.12 22.68 -26.82
CA ASP A 356 -3.72 23.00 -27.05
C ASP A 356 -3.64 24.26 -27.91
N LEU A 357 -3.14 25.34 -27.31
CA LEU A 357 -2.96 26.63 -27.94
C LEU A 357 -1.60 26.76 -28.64
N SER A 358 -0.75 25.73 -28.60
CA SER A 358 0.57 25.78 -29.21
C SER A 358 0.51 25.86 -30.75
N PRO A 359 1.50 26.50 -31.40
CA PRO A 359 1.63 26.49 -32.86
C PRO A 359 1.70 25.08 -33.43
N GLY A 360 0.81 24.75 -34.37
CA GLY A 360 0.72 23.39 -34.91
C GLY A 360 0.13 22.36 -33.94
N GLY A 361 -0.27 22.79 -32.74
CA GLY A 361 -1.02 22.00 -31.75
C GLY A 361 -2.44 21.69 -32.22
N TYR A 362 -3.14 20.88 -31.44
CA TYR A 362 -4.51 20.46 -31.75
C TYR A 362 -5.36 20.32 -30.50
N SER A 363 -6.65 20.65 -30.64
CA SER A 363 -7.64 20.52 -29.57
C SER A 363 -8.71 19.48 -29.96
N ASP A 364 -9.17 18.70 -28.99
CA ASP A 364 -10.29 17.75 -29.09
C ASP A 364 -11.36 18.12 -28.06
N PHE A 365 -12.50 18.60 -28.54
CA PHE A 365 -13.60 19.08 -27.70
C PHE A 365 -14.56 17.94 -27.31
N ASN A 366 -14.81 17.03 -28.23
CA ASN A 366 -15.71 15.90 -28.02
C ASN A 366 -15.49 14.81 -29.07
N SER A 367 -15.29 13.57 -28.63
CA SER A 367 -15.21 12.38 -29.50
C SER A 367 -16.37 12.23 -30.51
N GLY A 368 -17.57 12.73 -30.17
CA GLY A 368 -18.72 12.74 -31.07
C GLY A 368 -18.58 13.71 -32.25
N GLN A 369 -17.69 14.70 -32.15
CA GLN A 369 -17.40 15.68 -33.18
C GLN A 369 -16.10 15.39 -33.95
N SER A 370 -15.29 14.43 -33.48
CA SER A 370 -14.04 14.04 -34.15
C SER A 370 -14.29 13.30 -35.47
N ALA A 371 -13.54 13.68 -36.50
CA ALA A 371 -13.67 13.10 -37.84
C ALA A 371 -13.08 11.68 -37.89
N TYR A 372 -13.85 10.71 -38.36
CA TYR A 372 -13.33 9.36 -38.62
C TYR A 372 -12.57 9.33 -39.96
N ILE A 373 -11.29 8.97 -39.91
CA ILE A 373 -10.37 9.00 -41.05
C ILE A 373 -9.90 7.61 -41.51
N GLY A 374 -10.41 6.52 -40.92
CA GLY A 374 -10.23 5.16 -41.44
C GLY A 374 -9.06 4.35 -40.87
N GLY A 375 -8.26 4.91 -39.93
CA GLY A 375 -7.28 4.15 -39.15
C GLY A 375 -5.96 4.84 -38.76
N SER A 376 -5.96 5.78 -37.81
CA SER A 376 -4.78 6.41 -37.17
C SER A 376 -4.37 5.73 -35.85
N SER A 377 -3.30 6.20 -35.19
CA SER A 377 -3.07 6.01 -33.75
C SER A 377 -4.08 6.83 -32.91
N ASN A 378 -5.39 6.65 -33.12
CA ASN A 378 -6.46 7.25 -32.31
C ASN A 378 -7.82 6.57 -32.60
N ALA A 379 -7.87 5.22 -32.56
CA ALA A 379 -9.06 4.43 -32.88
C ALA A 379 -9.70 4.74 -34.26
N GLY A 380 -8.93 5.27 -35.20
CA GLY A 380 -9.39 5.64 -36.53
C GLY A 380 -9.91 7.07 -36.69
N TYR A 381 -9.89 7.89 -35.63
CA TYR A 381 -10.27 9.30 -35.66
C TYR A 381 -9.07 10.23 -35.85
N ALA A 382 -9.32 11.46 -36.31
CA ALA A 382 -8.31 12.52 -36.27
C ALA A 382 -7.85 12.77 -34.83
N ARG A 383 -6.63 13.27 -34.65
CA ARG A 383 -6.09 13.59 -33.31
C ARG A 383 -6.79 14.77 -32.62
N GLY A 384 -7.32 15.71 -33.40
CA GLY A 384 -8.08 16.84 -32.89
C GLY A 384 -9.24 17.22 -33.80
N ASN A 385 -10.17 17.97 -33.22
CA ASN A 385 -11.23 18.68 -33.93
C ASN A 385 -10.68 19.92 -34.64
N VAL A 386 -9.84 20.67 -33.91
CA VAL A 386 -9.31 21.97 -34.33
C VAL A 386 -7.80 21.92 -34.21
N PHE A 387 -7.10 22.44 -35.21
CA PHE A 387 -5.66 22.55 -35.25
C PHE A 387 -5.26 24.02 -35.29
N ASN A 388 -4.10 24.37 -34.77
CA ASN A 388 -3.54 25.72 -34.92
C ASN A 388 -2.57 25.76 -36.10
N ALA A 389 -2.55 26.84 -36.85
CA ALA A 389 -1.55 27.04 -37.89
C ALA A 389 -0.13 27.10 -37.29
N LEU A 390 0.87 26.80 -38.13
CA LEU A 390 2.26 27.05 -37.75
C LEU A 390 2.54 28.56 -37.77
N GLN A 391 3.42 29.02 -36.88
CA GLN A 391 3.89 30.39 -36.91
C GLN A 391 4.67 30.69 -38.20
N PHE A 392 4.40 31.84 -38.80
CA PHE A 392 5.17 32.32 -39.94
C PHE A 392 6.50 32.92 -39.45
N ASN A 393 7.62 32.24 -39.76
CA ASN A 393 8.98 32.66 -39.37
C ASN A 393 9.17 32.92 -37.85
N GLY A 394 8.41 32.20 -37.01
CA GLY A 394 8.46 32.36 -35.55
C GLY A 394 7.80 33.63 -35.02
N ASP A 395 6.99 34.32 -35.82
CA ASP A 395 6.22 35.47 -35.39
C ASP A 395 5.06 35.04 -34.48
N ALA A 396 4.99 35.63 -33.29
CA ALA A 396 4.03 35.28 -32.25
C ALA A 396 2.63 35.89 -32.45
N ARG A 397 2.45 36.81 -33.40
CA ARG A 397 1.16 37.51 -33.58
C ARG A 397 0.00 36.59 -33.93
N SER A 398 0.25 35.44 -34.56
CA SER A 398 -0.80 34.49 -34.94
C SER A 398 -1.14 33.46 -33.86
N LEU A 399 -0.66 33.67 -32.63
CA LEU A 399 -0.97 32.77 -31.52
C LEU A 399 -2.42 32.96 -31.08
N ILE A 400 -2.95 31.94 -30.41
CA ILE A 400 -4.18 32.06 -29.64
C ILE A 400 -3.77 32.19 -28.18
N GLU A 401 -4.19 33.26 -27.53
CA GLU A 401 -3.74 33.57 -26.17
C GLU A 401 -4.64 32.94 -25.11
N ASN A 402 -5.94 32.78 -25.37
CA ASN A 402 -6.89 32.43 -24.31
C ASN A 402 -7.71 31.18 -24.63
N ALA A 403 -8.06 30.45 -23.58
CA ALA A 403 -8.99 29.32 -23.64
C ALA A 403 -9.93 29.34 -22.43
N ILE A 404 -11.21 29.09 -22.70
CA ILE A 404 -12.25 28.90 -21.68
C ILE A 404 -12.80 27.48 -21.85
N GLY A 405 -12.53 26.63 -20.87
CA GLY A 405 -13.02 25.26 -20.73
C GLY A 405 -14.52 25.17 -20.47
N GLY A 406 -15.02 23.94 -20.44
CA GLY A 406 -16.42 23.60 -20.24
C GLY A 406 -16.75 23.27 -18.78
N SER A 407 -17.66 22.32 -18.58
CA SER A 407 -18.00 21.79 -17.25
C SER A 407 -17.45 20.37 -17.02
N GLY A 408 -16.49 19.94 -17.82
CA GLY A 408 -15.85 18.63 -17.75
C GLY A 408 -14.47 18.73 -17.09
N ASN A 409 -13.76 17.61 -16.94
CA ASN A 409 -12.38 17.64 -16.47
C ASN A 409 -11.47 17.92 -17.65
N ASP A 410 -11.07 19.17 -17.82
CA ASP A 410 -10.43 19.69 -19.01
C ASP A 410 -8.91 19.74 -18.85
N THR A 411 -8.19 19.56 -19.95
CA THR A 411 -6.74 19.78 -20.02
C THR A 411 -6.48 20.93 -20.98
N ILE A 412 -5.87 22.01 -20.47
CA ILE A 412 -5.63 23.24 -21.22
C ILE A 412 -4.14 23.54 -21.24
N ASN A 413 -3.54 23.47 -22.43
CA ASN A 413 -2.17 23.82 -22.70
C ASN A 413 -2.10 25.19 -23.37
N GLY A 414 -1.46 26.15 -22.70
CA GLY A 414 -1.06 27.45 -23.23
C GLY A 414 0.08 27.35 -24.24
N ASN A 415 0.82 28.43 -24.42
CA ASN A 415 1.92 28.53 -25.35
C ASN A 415 3.02 29.49 -24.80
N ALA A 416 3.64 30.28 -25.68
CA ALA A 416 4.71 31.20 -25.29
C ALA A 416 4.24 32.67 -25.17
N ALA A 417 2.94 32.91 -25.38
CA ALA A 417 2.30 34.21 -25.18
C ALA A 417 1.75 34.30 -23.75
N ASN A 418 1.37 35.51 -23.35
CA ASN A 418 0.66 35.72 -22.09
C ASN A 418 -0.75 35.13 -22.21
N ASN A 419 -0.98 33.99 -21.60
CA ASN A 419 -2.20 33.21 -21.76
C ASN A 419 -3.25 33.52 -20.70
N GLY A 420 -4.53 33.46 -21.08
CA GLY A 420 -5.67 33.46 -20.17
C GLY A 420 -6.40 32.13 -20.22
N LEU A 421 -6.19 31.26 -19.23
CA LEU A 421 -6.71 29.90 -19.20
C LEU A 421 -7.75 29.75 -18.08
N TYR A 422 -8.95 29.29 -18.42
CA TYR A 422 -10.06 29.16 -17.47
C TYR A 422 -10.66 27.75 -17.56
N GLY A 423 -10.56 26.95 -16.51
CA GLY A 423 -11.12 25.57 -16.46
C GLY A 423 -12.64 25.54 -16.31
N ASN A 424 -13.17 26.43 -15.46
CA ASN A 424 -14.56 26.56 -15.02
C ASN A 424 -15.00 25.50 -14.01
N ALA A 425 -15.54 24.36 -14.43
CA ALA A 425 -16.05 23.35 -13.50
C ALA A 425 -15.59 21.98 -13.92
N GLY A 426 -15.21 21.13 -12.97
CA GLY A 426 -14.50 19.88 -13.23
C GLY A 426 -13.15 19.91 -12.56
N ASN A 427 -12.45 18.78 -12.57
CA ASN A 427 -11.08 18.70 -12.07
C ASN A 427 -10.14 18.93 -13.26
N ASP A 428 -9.67 20.15 -13.41
CA ASP A 428 -8.99 20.63 -14.60
C ASP A 428 -7.46 20.60 -14.44
N SER A 429 -6.76 20.61 -15.58
CA SER A 429 -5.29 20.68 -15.64
C SER A 429 -4.87 21.80 -16.59
N LEU A 430 -4.35 22.89 -16.03
CA LEU A 430 -3.99 24.10 -16.77
C LEU A 430 -2.46 24.29 -16.77
N TYR A 431 -1.88 24.51 -17.95
CA TYR A 431 -0.45 24.70 -18.15
C TYR A 431 -0.20 25.98 -18.94
N GLY A 432 0.36 27.03 -18.31
CA GLY A 432 0.68 28.32 -18.96
C GLY A 432 1.87 28.22 -19.90
N TYR A 433 2.93 27.55 -19.43
CA TYR A 433 4.26 27.41 -20.05
C TYR A 433 5.15 28.65 -19.94
N ALA A 434 5.13 29.56 -20.91
CA ALA A 434 6.00 30.72 -20.90
C ALA A 434 5.19 31.96 -21.23
N GLY A 435 5.41 33.06 -20.53
CA GLY A 435 4.55 34.23 -20.64
C GLY A 435 4.15 34.69 -19.24
N GLU A 436 3.54 35.87 -19.15
CA GLU A 436 2.85 36.26 -17.91
C GLU A 436 1.40 35.77 -18.00
N ASP A 437 1.13 34.62 -17.41
CA ASP A 437 -0.11 33.88 -17.62
C ASP A 437 -1.13 34.12 -16.49
N VAL A 438 -2.41 34.01 -16.82
CA VAL A 438 -3.53 34.02 -15.88
C VAL A 438 -4.26 32.69 -15.99
N LEU A 439 -4.17 31.87 -14.94
CA LEU A 439 -4.79 30.56 -14.86
C LEU A 439 -5.87 30.58 -13.78
N SER A 440 -7.07 30.10 -14.10
CA SER A 440 -8.18 29.94 -13.15
C SER A 440 -8.77 28.54 -13.27
N GLY A 441 -8.68 27.73 -12.22
CA GLY A 441 -9.27 26.38 -12.18
C GLY A 441 -10.80 26.46 -12.16
N GLY A 442 -11.36 26.95 -11.05
CA GLY A 442 -12.77 27.27 -10.93
C GLY A 442 -13.46 26.46 -9.85
N ALA A 443 -14.10 25.34 -10.19
CA ALA A 443 -14.79 24.48 -9.23
C ALA A 443 -14.43 23.02 -9.50
N GLY A 444 -13.84 22.35 -8.52
CA GLY A 444 -13.30 21.00 -8.63
C GLY A 444 -11.88 20.97 -8.10
N GLU A 445 -11.27 19.80 -8.04
CA GLU A 445 -9.88 19.69 -7.59
C GLU A 445 -8.94 19.91 -8.78
N ASP A 446 -8.41 21.12 -8.91
CA ASP A 446 -7.68 21.59 -10.09
C ASP A 446 -6.15 21.51 -9.91
N TYR A 447 -5.45 21.32 -11.03
CA TYR A 447 -4.00 21.41 -11.11
C TYR A 447 -3.57 22.55 -12.02
N LEU A 448 -2.89 23.56 -11.47
CA LEU A 448 -2.45 24.75 -12.19
C LEU A 448 -0.92 24.84 -12.19
N LYS A 449 -0.33 24.97 -13.39
CA LYS A 449 1.10 25.21 -13.58
C LYS A 449 1.34 26.44 -14.44
N GLY A 450 1.88 27.51 -13.86
CA GLY A 450 2.22 28.75 -14.56
C GLY A 450 3.33 28.52 -15.57
N GLY A 451 4.53 28.22 -15.07
CA GLY A 451 5.67 27.85 -15.89
C GLY A 451 6.80 28.85 -15.74
N GLY A 452 6.95 29.80 -16.67
CA GLY A 452 7.97 30.83 -16.59
C GLY A 452 7.42 32.18 -17.00
N GLY A 453 7.68 33.19 -16.19
CA GLY A 453 7.07 34.51 -16.28
C GLY A 453 6.48 34.87 -14.93
N SER A 454 5.79 36.00 -14.82
CA SER A 454 5.12 36.37 -13.57
C SER A 454 3.65 36.05 -13.70
N ASP A 455 3.26 34.89 -13.18
CA ASP A 455 1.96 34.28 -13.40
C ASP A 455 0.98 34.58 -12.27
N ALA A 456 -0.32 34.53 -12.58
CA ALA A 456 -1.41 34.62 -11.62
C ALA A 456 -2.27 33.36 -11.68
N LEU A 457 -2.18 32.52 -10.64
CA LEU A 457 -2.88 31.25 -10.53
C LEU A 457 -3.98 31.38 -9.48
N TYR A 458 -5.22 31.05 -9.87
CA TYR A 458 -6.40 31.03 -9.00
C TYR A 458 -6.99 29.62 -9.01
N GLY A 459 -6.89 28.90 -7.87
CA GLY A 459 -7.45 27.56 -7.71
C GLY A 459 -8.96 27.59 -7.87
N GLY A 460 -9.67 28.15 -6.88
CA GLY A 460 -11.10 28.37 -6.97
C GLY A 460 -11.85 27.78 -5.78
N ASN A 461 -12.71 26.79 -6.01
CA ASN A 461 -13.37 26.04 -4.95
C ASN A 461 -12.90 24.60 -4.99
N ASP A 462 -12.96 23.94 -3.83
CA ASP A 462 -12.43 22.59 -3.59
C ASP A 462 -10.91 22.60 -3.47
N ASN A 463 -10.24 21.45 -3.45
CA ASN A 463 -8.84 21.35 -3.04
C ASN A 463 -7.92 21.39 -4.26
N ASP A 464 -7.19 22.49 -4.43
CA ASP A 464 -6.38 22.74 -5.61
C ASP A 464 -4.88 22.53 -5.37
N THR A 465 -4.16 22.25 -6.45
CA THR A 465 -2.69 22.20 -6.46
C THR A 465 -2.12 23.25 -7.41
N LEU A 466 -1.37 24.20 -6.86
CA LEU A 466 -0.81 25.32 -7.60
C LEU A 466 0.72 25.23 -7.65
N LYS A 467 1.26 25.51 -8.83
CA LYS A 467 2.68 25.55 -9.11
C LYS A 467 3.00 26.76 -9.99
N GLY A 468 3.55 27.81 -9.37
CA GLY A 468 3.92 29.06 -10.04
C GLY A 468 4.96 28.80 -11.12
N GLY A 469 6.19 28.50 -10.71
CA GLY A 469 7.26 28.10 -11.62
C GLY A 469 8.46 29.02 -11.48
N GLY A 470 9.00 29.52 -12.58
CA GLY A 470 10.04 30.54 -12.53
C GLY A 470 9.47 31.89 -12.09
N GLU A 471 10.36 32.77 -11.66
CA GLU A 471 10.08 34.19 -11.44
C GLU A 471 9.11 34.42 -10.26
N ALA A 472 8.37 35.53 -10.25
CA ALA A 472 7.60 35.96 -9.08
C ALA A 472 6.10 35.88 -9.39
N ASP A 473 5.44 34.92 -8.76
CA ASP A 473 4.06 34.56 -9.08
C ASP A 473 3.06 35.01 -8.00
N THR A 474 1.79 35.11 -8.38
CA THR A 474 0.66 35.23 -7.45
C THR A 474 -0.12 33.93 -7.45
N LEU A 475 -0.17 33.23 -6.32
CA LEU A 475 -0.88 31.97 -6.17
C LEU A 475 -1.98 32.14 -5.13
N ASP A 476 -3.23 31.95 -5.53
CA ASP A 476 -4.40 32.02 -4.68
C ASP A 476 -5.17 30.70 -4.75
N GLY A 477 -5.15 29.91 -3.67
CA GLY A 477 -5.88 28.64 -3.61
C GLY A 477 -7.40 28.82 -3.67
N GLY A 478 -7.90 29.90 -3.09
CA GLY A 478 -9.33 30.17 -3.01
C GLY A 478 -9.99 29.50 -1.80
N ALA A 479 -10.97 28.63 -2.04
CA ALA A 479 -11.81 28.02 -1.04
C ALA A 479 -11.65 26.51 -1.03
N GLY A 480 -10.92 25.98 -0.05
CA GLY A 480 -10.71 24.55 0.06
C GLY A 480 -9.61 24.27 1.07
N ILE A 481 -8.87 23.20 0.82
CA ILE A 481 -7.56 22.94 1.44
C ILE A 481 -6.56 22.86 0.29
N ASP A 482 -5.88 23.97 0.05
CA ASP A 482 -5.09 24.17 -1.16
C ASP A 482 -3.61 23.93 -0.92
N THR A 483 -2.93 23.42 -1.95
CA THR A 483 -1.51 23.03 -1.88
C THR A 483 -0.69 23.82 -2.88
N VAL A 484 0.37 24.49 -2.38
CA VAL A 484 1.45 24.98 -3.24
C VAL A 484 2.59 23.96 -3.29
N THR A 485 3.14 23.70 -4.48
CA THR A 485 4.24 22.75 -4.66
C THR A 485 5.45 23.36 -5.36
N TYR A 486 6.64 23.05 -4.83
CA TYR A 486 7.95 23.42 -5.34
C TYR A 486 8.85 22.20 -5.59
N ASP A 487 8.23 21.04 -5.81
CA ASP A 487 8.88 19.72 -5.94
C ASP A 487 9.92 19.61 -7.08
N ASP A 488 9.80 20.41 -8.14
CA ASP A 488 10.78 20.48 -9.23
C ASP A 488 11.80 21.62 -9.08
N SER A 489 11.78 22.34 -7.97
CA SER A 489 12.75 23.41 -7.73
C SER A 489 14.17 22.86 -7.70
N SER A 490 15.06 23.49 -8.45
CA SER A 490 16.48 23.11 -8.51
C SER A 490 17.32 23.70 -7.37
N ALA A 491 16.68 24.34 -6.39
CA ALA A 491 17.29 24.89 -5.19
C ALA A 491 16.28 24.88 -4.03
N ALA A 492 16.78 25.05 -2.80
CA ALA A 492 15.93 25.18 -1.63
C ALA A 492 15.02 26.41 -1.68
N VAL A 493 13.82 26.26 -1.12
CA VAL A 493 12.77 27.25 -0.99
C VAL A 493 12.50 27.58 0.49
N SER A 494 12.06 28.80 0.73
CA SER A 494 11.54 29.24 2.02
C SER A 494 10.14 29.80 1.85
N ILE A 495 9.17 29.13 2.46
CA ILE A 495 7.75 29.44 2.33
C ILE A 495 7.20 29.87 3.68
N ILE A 496 6.45 30.97 3.68
CA ILE A 496 5.73 31.45 4.85
C ILE A 496 4.27 31.66 4.43
N LEU A 497 3.36 30.87 4.99
CA LEU A 497 1.93 30.99 4.72
C LEU A 497 1.35 32.24 5.39
N GLY A 498 0.43 32.90 4.69
CA GLY A 498 -0.29 34.06 5.19
C GLY A 498 -1.32 33.68 6.26
N ALA A 499 -1.61 34.60 7.19
CA ALA A 499 -2.64 34.39 8.20
C ALA A 499 -4.00 34.94 7.73
N GLY A 500 -5.00 34.05 7.59
CA GLY A 500 -6.30 34.41 7.02
C GLY A 500 -6.13 34.93 5.59
N SER A 501 -6.80 36.04 5.24
CA SER A 501 -6.67 36.65 3.90
C SER A 501 -5.40 37.49 3.70
N ALA A 502 -4.43 37.43 4.62
CA ALA A 502 -3.14 38.10 4.44
C ALA A 502 -2.27 37.30 3.46
N ALA A 503 -1.43 38.00 2.69
CA ALA A 503 -0.47 37.36 1.80
C ALA A 503 0.64 36.65 2.58
N GLY A 504 0.91 35.41 2.21
CA GLY A 504 2.17 34.71 2.46
C GLY A 504 3.24 35.10 1.44
N SER A 505 4.42 34.49 1.58
CA SER A 505 5.60 34.80 0.75
C SER A 505 6.45 33.58 0.46
N GLY A 506 7.00 33.50 -0.75
CA GLY A 506 8.05 32.56 -1.16
C GLY A 506 9.40 33.23 -1.39
N PHE A 507 10.48 32.49 -1.13
CA PHE A 507 11.86 32.89 -1.41
C PHE A 507 12.72 31.70 -1.85
N GLY A 508 13.73 31.96 -2.69
CA GLY A 508 14.67 30.92 -3.15
C GLY A 508 14.09 30.01 -4.23
N GLY A 509 14.95 29.46 -5.08
CA GLY A 509 14.53 28.59 -6.19
C GLY A 509 13.42 29.20 -7.05
N THR A 510 12.42 28.38 -7.33
CA THR A 510 11.16 28.71 -8.03
C THR A 510 10.16 29.45 -7.15
N ALA A 511 10.41 29.60 -5.84
CA ALA A 511 9.55 30.39 -4.97
C ALA A 511 9.91 31.88 -4.95
N GLN A 512 10.90 32.31 -5.74
CA GLN A 512 11.57 33.59 -5.55
C GLN A 512 10.68 34.80 -5.90
N GLY A 513 10.04 35.36 -4.88
CA GLY A 513 9.20 36.54 -5.00
C GLY A 513 7.71 36.23 -5.04
N ASP A 514 7.34 34.95 -4.88
CA ASP A 514 5.95 34.50 -4.86
C ASP A 514 5.16 35.15 -3.73
N VAL A 515 3.89 35.40 -4.03
CA VAL A 515 2.88 35.88 -3.11
C VAL A 515 1.76 34.85 -3.02
N LEU A 516 1.50 34.36 -1.82
CA LEU A 516 0.59 33.23 -1.57
C LEU A 516 -0.68 33.69 -0.85
N TYR A 517 -1.86 33.31 -1.32
CA TYR A 517 -3.14 33.59 -0.68
C TYR A 517 -3.94 32.31 -0.51
N ASN A 518 -4.63 32.16 0.64
CA ASN A 518 -5.53 31.04 0.90
C ASN A 518 -4.88 29.68 0.56
N ILE A 519 -3.67 29.45 1.09
CA ILE A 519 -2.94 28.19 0.95
C ILE A 519 -2.80 27.59 2.34
N GLU A 520 -3.13 26.31 2.47
CA GLU A 520 -3.03 25.55 3.72
C GLU A 520 -1.84 24.59 3.71
N ASN A 521 -1.43 24.11 2.54
CA ASN A 521 -0.42 23.06 2.43
C ASN A 521 0.77 23.49 1.57
N VAL A 522 1.95 22.99 1.92
CA VAL A 522 3.19 23.27 1.19
C VAL A 522 3.94 21.96 0.94
N THR A 523 4.31 21.73 -0.31
CA THR A 523 5.33 20.76 -0.70
C THR A 523 6.59 21.50 -1.12
N GLY A 524 7.70 21.23 -0.43
CA GLY A 524 9.02 21.75 -0.73
C GLY A 524 9.68 21.06 -1.92
N SER A 525 10.99 21.22 -2.01
CA SER A 525 11.90 20.80 -3.06
C SER A 525 12.69 19.54 -2.66
N GLY A 526 13.69 19.17 -3.45
CA GLY A 526 14.67 18.12 -3.09
C GLY A 526 15.87 18.63 -2.28
N TYR A 527 15.79 19.81 -1.68
CA TYR A 527 16.86 20.49 -0.96
C TYR A 527 16.39 20.99 0.42
N ASN A 528 17.33 21.44 1.25
CA ASN A 528 17.06 21.88 2.62
C ASN A 528 16.14 23.13 2.70
N ASP A 529 14.86 22.90 2.90
CA ASP A 529 13.80 23.89 2.84
C ASP A 529 13.43 24.48 4.20
N SER A 530 12.75 25.63 4.17
CA SER A 530 12.23 26.30 5.37
C SER A 530 10.75 26.63 5.20
N LEU A 531 9.88 25.78 5.73
CA LEU A 531 8.43 25.89 5.58
C LEU A 531 7.81 26.41 6.89
N THR A 532 6.98 27.45 6.81
CA THR A 532 6.26 28.02 7.95
C THR A 532 4.77 28.10 7.61
N GLY A 533 3.94 27.35 8.35
CA GLY A 533 2.49 27.38 8.27
C GLY A 533 1.88 28.60 8.97
N ASN A 534 0.56 28.56 9.16
CA ASN A 534 -0.24 29.64 9.73
C ASN A 534 -1.01 29.16 10.98
N ALA A 535 -2.27 29.58 11.15
CA ALA A 535 -3.09 29.21 12.32
C ALA A 535 -4.16 28.15 11.99
N LEU A 536 -4.15 27.65 10.76
CA LEU A 536 -5.02 26.59 10.26
C LEU A 536 -4.32 25.23 10.42
N ALA A 537 -5.02 24.14 10.15
CA ALA A 537 -4.39 22.83 10.09
C ALA A 537 -3.62 22.70 8.76
N ASN A 538 -2.31 22.85 8.79
CA ASN A 538 -1.43 22.83 7.62
C ASN A 538 -0.80 21.46 7.39
N VAL A 539 -0.60 21.08 6.14
CA VAL A 539 0.28 19.96 5.75
C VAL A 539 1.59 20.51 5.21
N LEU A 540 2.69 20.23 5.92
CA LEU A 540 4.04 20.64 5.55
C LEU A 540 4.84 19.39 5.16
N ASN A 541 5.19 19.31 3.87
CA ASN A 541 6.06 18.29 3.33
C ASN A 541 7.34 18.96 2.81
N GLY A 542 8.46 18.75 3.51
CA GLY A 542 9.75 19.31 3.12
C GLY A 542 10.22 18.84 1.74
N GLY A 543 9.78 17.65 1.31
CA GLY A 543 10.37 16.97 0.18
C GLY A 543 11.59 16.20 0.66
N GLY A 544 12.69 16.22 -0.11
CA GLY A 544 13.94 15.62 0.34
C GLY A 544 14.94 16.68 0.77
N GLY A 545 15.91 16.32 1.60
CA GLY A 545 16.86 17.30 2.15
C GLY A 545 16.68 17.42 3.66
N ALA A 546 17.46 18.29 4.31
CA ALA A 546 17.34 18.51 5.75
C ALA A 546 16.50 19.76 6.01
N ASP A 547 15.21 19.57 6.28
CA ASP A 547 14.22 20.64 6.23
C ASP A 547 13.89 21.21 7.61
N THR A 548 13.42 22.45 7.63
CA THR A 548 12.87 23.09 8.84
C THR A 548 11.40 23.42 8.60
N MET A 549 10.52 22.78 9.36
CA MET A 549 9.08 22.93 9.25
C MET A 549 8.51 23.48 10.56
N THR A 550 7.80 24.61 10.48
CA THR A 550 7.12 25.26 11.62
C THR A 550 5.64 25.34 11.30
N GLY A 551 4.78 24.60 12.01
CA GLY A 551 3.35 24.47 11.71
C GLY A 551 2.59 25.74 12.05
N GLY A 552 2.76 26.22 13.28
CA GLY A 552 2.13 27.45 13.72
C GLY A 552 1.09 27.14 14.76
N ALA A 553 -0.16 27.52 14.58
CA ALA A 553 -1.26 27.03 15.44
C ALA A 553 -2.24 26.24 14.57
N GLY A 554 -3.12 25.44 15.17
CA GLY A 554 -3.91 24.47 14.42
C GLY A 554 -3.31 23.08 14.59
N ASN A 555 -3.96 22.05 14.03
CA ASN A 555 -3.46 20.68 14.12
C ASN A 555 -2.69 20.36 12.84
N ASP A 556 -1.38 20.49 12.90
CA ASP A 556 -0.52 20.43 11.72
C ASP A 556 -0.02 19.02 11.44
N THR A 557 0.26 18.73 10.17
CA THR A 557 0.85 17.47 9.73
C THR A 557 2.19 17.71 9.04
N TYR A 558 3.21 16.97 9.48
CA TYR A 558 4.57 17.06 8.99
C TYR A 558 4.98 15.74 8.33
N TYR A 559 5.55 15.80 7.13
CA TYR A 559 6.25 14.66 6.54
C TYR A 559 7.74 14.75 6.83
N VAL A 560 8.30 13.69 7.39
CA VAL A 560 9.73 13.59 7.76
C VAL A 560 10.34 12.39 7.07
N ASP A 561 11.33 12.63 6.21
CA ASP A 561 12.00 11.57 5.45
C ASP A 561 13.53 11.63 5.49
N ASP A 562 14.12 12.73 6.01
CA ASP A 562 15.55 12.86 6.27
C ASP A 562 15.83 13.02 7.78
N ALA A 563 16.96 12.48 8.23
CA ALA A 563 17.35 12.59 9.63
C ALA A 563 17.71 14.03 10.06
N GLY A 564 17.93 14.92 9.09
CA GLY A 564 18.17 16.33 9.26
C GLY A 564 16.90 17.17 9.45
N ASP A 565 15.72 16.62 9.19
CA ASP A 565 14.43 17.32 9.30
C ASP A 565 14.12 17.75 10.72
N ARG A 566 13.52 18.93 10.84
CA ARG A 566 13.19 19.56 12.12
C ARG A 566 11.77 20.10 12.09
N THR A 567 10.94 19.55 12.97
CA THR A 567 9.63 20.12 13.29
C THR A 567 9.75 21.09 14.46
N ILE A 568 9.07 22.23 14.37
CA ILE A 568 9.10 23.30 15.37
C ILE A 568 7.68 23.66 15.77
N GLU A 569 7.35 23.39 17.03
CA GLU A 569 6.05 23.71 17.64
C GLU A 569 6.19 24.44 18.98
N SER A 570 5.23 25.33 19.28
CA SER A 570 5.12 25.98 20.60
C SER A 570 4.00 25.37 21.43
N ALA A 571 4.11 25.49 22.75
CA ALA A 571 3.13 24.93 23.66
C ALA A 571 1.71 25.51 23.43
N GLY A 572 0.73 24.62 23.30
CA GLY A 572 -0.70 24.97 23.19
C GLY A 572 -1.12 25.46 21.80
N GLN A 573 -0.34 25.13 20.77
CA GLN A 573 -0.63 25.51 19.40
C GLN A 573 -1.54 24.52 18.65
N GLY A 574 -1.62 23.27 19.09
CA GLY A 574 -2.53 22.31 18.50
C GLY A 574 -2.35 20.90 19.03
N THR A 575 -2.74 19.94 18.20
CA THR A 575 -2.42 18.52 18.37
C THR A 575 -1.86 18.02 17.05
N ASP A 576 -0.54 17.91 17.00
CA ASP A 576 0.19 17.83 15.73
C ASP A 576 0.62 16.41 15.42
N LEU A 577 0.83 16.12 14.14
CA LEU A 577 1.16 14.80 13.62
C LEU A 577 2.44 14.85 12.80
N VAL A 578 3.40 13.99 13.15
CA VAL A 578 4.51 13.63 12.27
C VAL A 578 4.21 12.30 11.58
N ILE A 579 4.30 12.28 10.26
CA ILE A 579 4.35 11.09 9.42
C ILE A 579 5.81 10.89 9.00
N ALA A 580 6.47 9.86 9.56
CA ALA A 580 7.89 9.63 9.33
C ALA A 580 8.13 8.37 8.49
N SER A 581 8.96 8.47 7.45
CA SER A 581 9.46 7.32 6.68
C SER A 581 10.80 6.76 7.23
N ILE A 582 11.29 7.36 8.31
CA ILE A 582 12.55 7.02 9.00
C ILE A 582 12.32 6.82 10.50
N THR A 583 13.36 6.32 11.20
CA THR A 583 13.35 6.35 12.68
C THR A 583 13.31 7.80 13.16
N HIS A 584 12.33 8.14 14.01
CA HIS A 584 12.09 9.53 14.37
C HIS A 584 11.80 9.72 15.87
N THR A 585 12.24 10.86 16.40
CA THR A 585 11.93 11.33 17.75
C THR A 585 11.16 12.63 17.66
N LEU A 586 9.95 12.65 18.21
CA LEU A 586 9.12 13.86 18.22
C LEU A 586 9.85 15.03 18.89
N ALA A 587 9.81 16.19 18.23
CA ALA A 587 10.21 17.46 18.82
C ALA A 587 9.31 17.81 20.02
N ASN A 588 9.72 18.80 20.83
CA ASN A 588 8.87 19.27 21.92
C ASN A 588 7.54 19.81 21.36
N ASN A 589 6.47 19.64 22.14
CA ASN A 589 5.12 20.13 21.81
C ASN A 589 4.43 19.44 20.62
N VAL A 590 4.97 18.32 20.12
CA VAL A 590 4.30 17.50 19.10
C VAL A 590 3.72 16.24 19.76
N GLU A 591 2.45 15.92 19.50
CA GLU A 591 1.75 14.86 20.22
C GLU A 591 1.77 13.52 19.50
N ASN A 592 1.65 13.51 18.16
CA ASN A 592 1.40 12.27 17.42
C ASN A 592 2.54 11.93 16.45
N LEU A 593 2.87 10.64 16.37
CA LEU A 593 3.81 10.06 15.42
C LEU A 593 3.14 8.88 14.70
N THR A 594 3.27 8.83 13.38
CA THR A 594 2.95 7.66 12.56
C THR A 594 4.17 7.28 11.73
N LEU A 595 4.58 6.02 11.80
CA LEU A 595 5.66 5.47 10.99
C LEU A 595 5.08 4.92 9.68
N GLY A 596 5.67 5.31 8.56
CA GLY A 596 5.26 4.85 7.23
C GLY A 596 6.02 3.60 6.74
N GLY A 597 5.46 2.92 5.74
CA GLY A 597 6.10 1.80 5.06
C GLY A 597 6.15 0.50 5.88
N SER A 598 7.12 -0.37 5.58
CA SER A 598 7.31 -1.68 6.24
C SER A 598 8.75 -1.93 6.70
N SER A 599 9.56 -0.87 6.72
CA SER A 599 10.95 -0.95 7.20
C SER A 599 10.99 -0.99 8.72
N ASN A 600 12.02 -1.63 9.29
CA ASN A 600 12.26 -1.66 10.74
C ASN A 600 12.78 -0.29 11.24
N ILE A 601 11.87 0.67 11.36
CA ILE A 601 12.12 2.01 11.92
C ILE A 601 11.53 2.12 13.33
N ASN A 602 11.94 3.13 14.09
CA ASN A 602 11.57 3.26 15.51
C ASN A 602 10.91 4.60 15.78
N GLY A 603 10.03 4.65 16.78
CA GLY A 603 9.26 5.84 17.16
C GLY A 603 9.52 6.24 18.59
N PHE A 604 9.98 7.46 18.81
CA PHE A 604 10.24 8.02 20.13
C PHE A 604 9.38 9.26 20.38
N GLY A 605 8.68 9.31 21.51
CA GLY A 605 7.90 10.46 21.94
C GLY A 605 8.74 11.58 22.56
N ASN A 606 8.08 12.45 23.31
CA ASN A 606 8.66 13.54 24.08
C ASN A 606 8.11 13.50 25.54
N ALA A 607 7.99 14.61 26.25
CA ALA A 607 7.49 14.60 27.63
C ALA A 607 5.96 14.65 27.75
N LEU A 608 5.23 14.78 26.63
CA LEU A 608 3.77 14.85 26.56
C LEU A 608 3.16 13.44 26.55
N ALA A 609 1.83 13.38 26.63
CA ALA A 609 1.08 12.16 26.34
C ALA A 609 1.01 11.96 24.82
N ASN A 610 1.92 11.15 24.29
CA ASN A 610 2.07 10.91 22.87
C ASN A 610 1.19 9.77 22.35
N LYS A 611 0.77 9.88 21.10
CA LYS A 611 0.21 8.75 20.33
C LYS A 611 1.21 8.33 19.27
N ILE A 612 1.73 7.11 19.39
CA ILE A 612 2.75 6.58 18.49
C ILE A 612 2.18 5.36 17.78
N LEU A 613 2.03 5.47 16.47
CA LEU A 613 1.64 4.38 15.58
C LEU A 613 2.86 3.89 14.80
N GLY A 614 3.25 2.66 15.06
CA GLY A 614 4.26 1.92 14.31
C GLY A 614 3.75 1.48 12.93
N ASN A 615 4.62 0.79 12.21
CA ASN A 615 4.39 0.33 10.85
C ASN A 615 4.40 -1.21 10.81
N ASP A 616 4.52 -1.83 9.64
CA ASP A 616 4.51 -3.29 9.54
C ASP A 616 5.87 -3.95 9.88
N GLY A 617 6.88 -3.14 10.21
CA GLY A 617 8.22 -3.59 10.58
C GLY A 617 8.39 -3.76 12.08
N ASN A 618 9.50 -4.38 12.50
CA ASN A 618 9.82 -4.53 13.92
C ASN A 618 10.23 -3.18 14.51
N ASN A 619 9.34 -2.53 15.26
CA ASN A 619 9.54 -1.21 15.82
C ASN A 619 9.96 -1.24 17.30
N VAL A 620 10.80 -0.28 17.69
CA VAL A 620 10.96 0.12 19.09
C VAL A 620 10.16 1.38 19.32
N LEU A 621 9.15 1.29 20.18
CA LEU A 621 8.26 2.40 20.55
C LEU A 621 8.51 2.81 22.00
N ASN A 622 8.81 4.09 22.20
CA ASN A 622 9.06 4.65 23.53
C ASN A 622 8.53 6.08 23.61
N GLY A 623 7.40 6.26 24.32
CA GLY A 623 6.79 7.57 24.53
C GLY A 623 7.54 8.47 25.53
N LYS A 624 8.50 7.92 26.29
CA LYS A 624 9.23 8.55 27.41
C LYS A 624 8.29 8.79 28.60
N THR A 625 8.46 9.88 29.35
CA THR A 625 7.81 10.07 30.66
C THR A 625 6.30 10.31 30.63
N GLY A 626 5.71 10.46 29.43
CA GLY A 626 4.32 10.79 29.15
C GLY A 626 3.34 9.72 29.59
N ALA A 627 2.04 9.89 29.30
CA ALA A 627 1.06 8.82 29.43
C ALA A 627 0.63 8.43 28.02
N ASP A 628 1.31 7.45 27.44
CA ASP A 628 1.40 7.33 25.98
C ASP A 628 0.50 6.21 25.41
N ASP A 629 -0.03 6.38 24.21
CA ASP A 629 -0.72 5.32 23.44
C ASP A 629 0.22 4.84 22.33
N MET A 630 0.87 3.70 22.54
CA MET A 630 1.81 3.09 21.61
C MET A 630 1.17 1.86 20.94
N ARG A 631 1.20 1.83 19.61
CA ARG A 631 0.66 0.71 18.80
C ARG A 631 1.71 0.27 17.79
N GLY A 632 2.10 -1.00 17.84
CA GLY A 632 3.21 -1.60 17.09
C GLY A 632 2.85 -1.79 15.63
N GLY A 633 1.82 -2.60 15.38
CA GLY A 633 1.34 -2.86 14.02
C GLY A 633 1.48 -4.33 13.69
N LEU A 634 2.23 -4.64 12.64
CA LEU A 634 2.73 -6.00 12.38
C LEU A 634 4.23 -6.03 12.71
N GLY A 635 4.80 -7.22 12.78
CA GLY A 635 6.20 -7.39 13.18
C GLY A 635 6.34 -7.69 14.67
N ASN A 636 7.59 -7.84 15.10
CA ASN A 636 7.94 -8.08 16.50
C ASN A 636 8.36 -6.76 17.15
N ASP A 637 7.44 -6.16 17.88
CA ASP A 637 7.58 -4.82 18.42
C ASP A 637 8.11 -4.80 19.86
N THR A 638 8.75 -3.70 20.23
CA THR A 638 9.25 -3.47 21.59
C THR A 638 8.73 -2.15 22.14
N TYR A 639 7.97 -2.21 23.22
CA TYR A 639 7.43 -1.08 23.95
C TYR A 639 8.24 -0.77 25.19
N TYR A 640 8.43 0.52 25.48
CA TYR A 640 8.92 0.99 26.78
C TYR A 640 7.78 1.59 27.59
N VAL A 641 7.57 1.05 28.80
CA VAL A 641 6.52 1.50 29.72
C VAL A 641 7.16 2.00 31.00
N ASP A 642 7.08 3.30 31.24
CA ASP A 642 7.63 3.96 32.43
C ASP A 642 6.59 4.77 33.21
N ASN A 643 5.40 4.96 32.64
CA ASN A 643 4.28 5.64 33.25
C ASN A 643 3.06 4.71 33.36
N ALA A 644 2.33 4.79 34.47
CA ALA A 644 1.13 3.97 34.68
C ALA A 644 -0.02 4.30 33.70
N GLY A 645 0.06 5.45 33.03
CA GLY A 645 -0.85 5.85 31.97
C GLY A 645 -0.53 5.27 30.59
N ASP A 646 0.64 4.65 30.40
CA ASP A 646 1.06 4.08 29.12
C ASP A 646 0.17 2.90 28.72
N LYS A 647 -0.16 2.87 27.43
CA LYS A 647 -0.96 1.85 26.78
C LYS A 647 -0.18 1.27 25.63
N THR A 648 -0.07 -0.05 25.62
CA THR A 648 0.47 -0.83 24.51
C THR A 648 -0.70 -1.53 23.83
N VAL A 649 -0.84 -1.37 22.51
CA VAL A 649 -1.94 -1.96 21.74
C VAL A 649 -1.39 -2.80 20.60
N GLU A 650 -1.75 -4.09 20.61
CA GLU A 650 -1.38 -5.04 19.55
C GLU A 650 -2.58 -5.66 18.84
N TYR A 651 -2.45 -5.85 17.53
CA TYR A 651 -3.43 -6.55 16.71
C TYR A 651 -3.15 -8.06 16.68
N GLY A 652 -4.20 -8.88 16.55
CA GLY A 652 -4.03 -10.33 16.46
C GLY A 652 -3.25 -10.70 15.20
N GLY A 653 -2.12 -11.39 15.37
CA GLY A 653 -1.22 -11.76 14.26
C GLY A 653 -0.09 -10.76 14.00
N GLY A 654 0.15 -9.80 14.92
CA GLY A 654 1.23 -8.81 14.86
C GLY A 654 2.62 -9.42 14.84
N GLY A 655 2.97 -10.25 15.82
CA GLY A 655 4.25 -10.94 15.85
C GLY A 655 4.50 -11.57 17.21
N THR A 656 5.72 -11.42 17.71
CA THR A 656 6.11 -11.75 19.08
C THR A 656 6.64 -10.49 19.74
N ASP A 657 5.80 -9.89 20.58
CA ASP A 657 5.96 -8.53 21.04
C ASP A 657 6.48 -8.49 22.47
N ARG A 658 7.11 -7.37 22.84
CA ARG A 658 7.81 -7.23 24.12
C ARG A 658 7.56 -5.88 24.78
N VAL A 659 7.19 -5.92 26.04
CA VAL A 659 7.20 -4.75 26.92
C VAL A 659 8.46 -4.78 27.80
N ILE A 660 9.23 -3.70 27.77
CA ILE A 660 10.23 -3.38 28.79
C ILE A 660 9.59 -2.37 29.74
N SER A 661 9.48 -2.71 31.02
CA SER A 661 8.88 -1.81 32.02
C SER A 661 9.81 -1.46 33.17
N THR A 662 9.71 -0.22 33.63
CA THR A 662 10.35 0.26 34.88
C THR A 662 9.35 0.36 36.05
N ILE A 663 8.08 0.00 35.81
CA ILE A 663 6.98 0.02 36.78
C ILE A 663 6.30 -1.35 36.85
N THR A 664 5.37 -1.52 37.80
CA THR A 664 4.48 -2.68 37.81
C THR A 664 3.60 -2.65 36.57
N HIS A 665 3.56 -3.75 35.81
CA HIS A 665 2.87 -3.79 34.53
C HIS A 665 2.09 -5.08 34.30
N THR A 666 0.95 -4.96 33.62
CA THR A 666 0.14 -6.07 33.14
C THR A 666 0.10 -6.00 31.62
N LEU A 667 0.53 -7.06 30.94
CA LEU A 667 0.52 -7.13 29.48
C LEU A 667 -0.91 -6.96 28.94
N ALA A 668 -1.03 -6.12 27.92
CA ALA A 668 -2.23 -6.07 27.07
C ALA A 668 -2.40 -7.40 26.32
N GLY A 669 -3.57 -7.64 25.72
CA GLY A 669 -3.77 -8.82 24.87
C GLY A 669 -2.84 -8.80 23.65
N ASN A 670 -2.50 -9.99 23.12
CA ASN A 670 -1.60 -10.17 21.96
C ASN A 670 -0.13 -9.77 22.19
N VAL A 671 0.29 -9.56 23.45
CA VAL A 671 1.70 -9.33 23.77
C VAL A 671 2.27 -10.53 24.52
N GLU A 672 3.39 -11.07 24.07
CA GLU A 672 3.95 -12.33 24.61
C GLU A 672 4.96 -12.10 25.73
N ASN A 673 5.77 -11.05 25.65
CA ASN A 673 6.94 -10.91 26.52
C ASN A 673 6.87 -9.66 27.42
N LEU A 674 7.20 -9.84 28.70
CA LEU A 674 7.39 -8.75 29.67
C LEU A 674 8.79 -8.85 30.27
N THR A 675 9.52 -7.74 30.32
CA THR A 675 10.78 -7.60 31.05
C THR A 675 10.71 -6.42 32.00
N LEU A 676 10.79 -6.68 33.30
CA LEU A 676 10.91 -5.67 34.33
C LEU A 676 12.38 -5.25 34.47
N THR A 677 12.63 -3.98 34.75
CA THR A 677 13.99 -3.44 34.89
C THR A 677 14.16 -2.65 36.19
N GLY A 678 15.41 -2.34 36.53
CA GLY A 678 15.74 -1.64 37.78
C GLY A 678 15.81 -2.57 39.00
N THR A 679 15.71 -1.97 40.18
CA THR A 679 15.85 -2.67 41.48
C THR A 679 14.66 -2.45 42.41
N ALA A 680 13.58 -1.84 41.91
CA ALA A 680 12.36 -1.63 42.68
C ALA A 680 11.54 -2.92 42.76
N ASN A 681 10.78 -3.08 43.84
CA ASN A 681 9.83 -4.18 43.99
C ASN A 681 8.58 -3.92 43.13
N ILE A 682 8.70 -4.19 41.83
CA ILE A 682 7.62 -4.06 40.84
C ILE A 682 7.12 -5.44 40.44
N ASN A 683 5.89 -5.52 39.93
CA ASN A 683 5.25 -6.80 39.62
C ASN A 683 4.97 -6.94 38.12
N GLY A 684 4.97 -8.19 37.65
CA GLY A 684 4.69 -8.53 36.27
C GLY A 684 3.46 -9.41 36.18
N THR A 685 2.53 -9.07 35.29
CA THR A 685 1.34 -9.89 35.05
C THR A 685 1.15 -10.10 33.56
N GLY A 686 0.96 -11.35 33.14
CA GLY A 686 0.69 -11.75 31.76
C GLY A 686 -0.75 -11.51 31.32
N ASN A 687 -1.11 -12.13 30.21
CA ASN A 687 -2.43 -12.16 29.61
C ASN A 687 -2.90 -13.62 29.47
N ASN A 688 -3.66 -14.00 28.45
CA ASN A 688 -4.16 -15.37 28.30
C ASN A 688 -3.29 -16.23 27.34
N LEU A 689 -2.14 -15.71 26.91
CA LEU A 689 -1.19 -16.36 26.00
C LEU A 689 -0.12 -17.08 26.79
N ALA A 690 0.71 -17.88 26.11
CA ALA A 690 1.95 -18.38 26.70
C ALA A 690 2.99 -17.25 26.78
N ASN A 691 3.07 -16.60 27.93
CA ASN A 691 3.92 -15.44 28.17
C ASN A 691 5.32 -15.82 28.66
N ILE A 692 6.30 -14.97 28.32
CA ILE A 692 7.61 -14.95 28.98
C ILE A 692 7.70 -13.69 29.83
N ILE A 693 7.75 -13.87 31.15
CA ILE A 693 7.82 -12.76 32.11
C ILE A 693 9.16 -12.83 32.83
N ALA A 694 10.01 -11.82 32.66
CA ALA A 694 11.25 -11.65 33.38
C ALA A 694 11.12 -10.52 34.41
N GLY A 695 11.36 -10.85 35.68
CA GLY A 695 11.49 -9.93 36.79
C GLY A 695 12.82 -9.17 36.77
N ASN A 696 13.00 -8.32 37.78
CA ASN A 696 14.18 -7.49 37.96
C ASN A 696 14.98 -7.96 39.20
N ALA A 697 15.75 -7.07 39.84
CA ALA A 697 16.53 -7.42 41.03
C ALA A 697 15.79 -7.14 42.36
N GLY A 698 14.52 -6.73 42.31
CA GLY A 698 13.66 -6.53 43.46
C GLY A 698 12.76 -7.73 43.70
N ASN A 699 12.03 -7.72 44.81
CA ASN A 699 11.07 -8.78 45.12
C ASN A 699 9.83 -8.63 44.23
N ASN A 700 9.70 -9.47 43.21
CA ASN A 700 8.64 -9.41 42.22
C ASN A 700 7.52 -10.41 42.52
N VAL A 701 6.28 -10.01 42.25
CA VAL A 701 5.16 -10.92 42.06
C VAL A 701 4.95 -11.12 40.57
N LEU A 702 5.17 -12.34 40.09
CA LEU A 702 5.01 -12.73 38.69
C LEU A 702 3.78 -13.64 38.55
N ASN A 703 2.85 -13.25 37.68
CA ASN A 703 1.63 -14.01 37.43
C ASN A 703 1.38 -14.11 35.92
N GLY A 704 1.60 -15.29 35.34
CA GLY A 704 1.32 -15.56 33.93
C GLY A 704 -0.16 -15.42 33.55
N LYS A 705 -1.06 -15.69 34.51
CA LYS A 705 -2.47 -16.02 34.31
C LYS A 705 -2.59 -17.31 33.48
N ALA A 706 -3.63 -17.42 32.66
CA ALA A 706 -3.80 -18.58 31.80
C ALA A 706 -2.76 -18.56 30.67
N GLY A 707 -2.20 -19.72 30.35
CA GLY A 707 -1.13 -19.81 29.37
C GLY A 707 -0.26 -21.00 29.72
N ALA A 708 0.81 -21.26 29.00
CA ALA A 708 1.89 -22.10 29.51
C ALA A 708 3.09 -21.18 29.66
N ASP A 709 3.22 -20.59 30.84
CA ASP A 709 4.04 -19.39 31.02
C ASP A 709 5.45 -19.71 31.50
N ARG A 710 6.41 -18.88 31.11
CA ARG A 710 7.76 -18.91 31.66
C ARG A 710 8.01 -17.64 32.47
N MET A 711 8.05 -17.79 33.79
CA MET A 711 8.32 -16.71 34.72
C MET A 711 9.75 -16.86 35.26
N VAL A 712 10.56 -15.81 35.12
CA VAL A 712 11.95 -15.73 35.58
C VAL A 712 12.04 -14.62 36.62
N GLY A 713 12.30 -14.93 37.88
CA GLY A 713 12.24 -13.98 39.01
C GLY A 713 13.39 -12.99 38.97
N GLY A 714 14.62 -13.53 38.98
CA GLY A 714 15.83 -12.72 38.88
C GLY A 714 16.60 -12.78 40.19
N ALA A 715 16.71 -11.64 40.87
CA ALA A 715 17.25 -11.58 42.22
C ALA A 715 16.22 -10.92 43.13
N GLY A 716 16.28 -11.19 44.43
CA GLY A 716 15.21 -10.84 45.35
C GLY A 716 14.37 -12.07 45.69
N ASN A 717 13.42 -11.88 46.60
CA ASN A 717 12.51 -12.93 47.03
C ASN A 717 11.23 -12.83 46.21
N ASP A 718 11.10 -13.68 45.22
CA ASP A 718 10.06 -13.62 44.21
C ASP A 718 8.87 -14.54 44.53
N THR A 719 7.69 -14.16 44.04
CA THR A 719 6.47 -14.96 44.14
C THR A 719 5.89 -15.23 42.77
N TYR A 720 5.71 -16.51 42.46
CA TYR A 720 5.14 -17.00 41.21
C TYR A 720 3.71 -17.50 41.42
N TYR A 721 2.79 -17.08 40.57
CA TYR A 721 1.45 -17.67 40.48
C TYR A 721 1.39 -18.65 39.31
N VAL A 722 1.02 -19.88 39.59
CA VAL A 722 0.90 -20.97 38.62
C VAL A 722 -0.55 -21.45 38.59
N ASP A 723 -1.16 -21.39 37.41
CA ASP A 723 -2.54 -21.85 37.19
C ASP A 723 -2.68 -22.85 36.04
N ASN A 724 -1.60 -23.05 35.28
CA ASN A 724 -1.50 -24.06 34.25
C ASN A 724 -0.34 -25.02 34.53
N ALA A 725 -0.55 -26.31 34.22
CA ALA A 725 0.49 -27.33 34.41
C ALA A 725 1.72 -27.13 33.49
N GLY A 726 1.58 -26.32 32.44
CA GLY A 726 2.68 -25.92 31.55
C GLY A 726 3.52 -24.75 32.07
N ASP A 727 3.12 -24.09 33.16
CA ASP A 727 3.86 -22.96 33.71
C ASP A 727 5.21 -23.39 34.28
N THR A 728 6.20 -22.50 34.22
CA THR A 728 7.53 -22.70 34.76
C THR A 728 7.97 -21.48 35.57
N ALA A 729 8.38 -21.72 36.81
CA ALA A 729 9.10 -20.75 37.64
C ALA A 729 10.60 -21.05 37.54
N VAL A 730 11.39 -20.03 37.19
CA VAL A 730 12.80 -20.19 36.84
C VAL A 730 13.65 -19.28 37.70
N GLU A 731 14.50 -19.89 38.51
CA GLU A 731 15.38 -19.17 39.43
C GLU A 731 16.86 -19.37 39.19
N ALA A 732 17.62 -18.30 39.43
CA ALA A 732 19.07 -18.34 39.44
C ALA A 732 19.60 -18.85 40.79
N ALA A 733 20.80 -19.42 40.79
CA ALA A 733 21.47 -19.77 42.04
C ALA A 733 21.75 -18.49 42.85
N ASN A 734 21.28 -18.45 44.10
CA ASN A 734 21.30 -17.27 44.97
C ASN A 734 20.37 -16.12 44.50
N GLY A 735 19.26 -16.44 43.81
CA GLY A 735 18.21 -15.47 43.43
C GLY A 735 17.55 -14.84 44.65
N GLY A 736 17.10 -15.66 45.60
CA GLY A 736 16.60 -15.21 46.88
C GLY A 736 16.01 -16.38 47.66
N THR A 737 14.89 -16.13 48.33
CA THR A 737 14.01 -17.18 48.86
C THR A 737 12.66 -17.04 48.18
N ASP A 738 12.37 -18.00 47.31
CA ASP A 738 11.34 -17.84 46.30
C ASP A 738 10.17 -18.79 46.53
N ARG A 739 8.98 -18.35 46.09
CA ARG A 739 7.72 -19.03 46.40
C ARG A 739 6.84 -19.20 45.19
N VAL A 740 6.36 -20.42 44.98
CA VAL A 740 5.29 -20.74 44.03
C VAL A 740 3.97 -20.89 44.79
N ILE A 741 2.95 -20.17 44.33
CA ILE A 741 1.54 -20.39 44.71
C ILE A 741 0.86 -21.04 43.51
N SER A 742 0.34 -22.26 43.69
CA SER A 742 -0.23 -23.03 42.58
C SER A 742 -1.68 -23.39 42.82
N THR A 743 -2.50 -23.31 41.77
CA THR A 743 -3.87 -23.86 41.73
C THR A 743 -3.96 -25.21 40.99
N VAL A 744 -2.82 -25.71 40.50
CA VAL A 744 -2.65 -27.02 39.87
C VAL A 744 -1.59 -27.85 40.60
N SER A 745 -1.53 -29.15 40.32
CA SER A 745 -0.39 -29.98 40.77
C SER A 745 0.90 -29.45 40.15
N PHE A 746 1.95 -29.28 40.96
CA PHE A 746 3.16 -28.59 40.52
C PHE A 746 4.44 -29.22 41.05
N THR A 747 5.50 -29.15 40.23
CA THR A 747 6.85 -29.55 40.61
C THR A 747 7.75 -28.33 40.61
N LEU A 748 8.38 -28.03 41.74
CA LEU A 748 9.30 -26.90 41.85
C LEU A 748 10.49 -27.06 40.89
N GLY A 749 10.82 -25.95 40.21
CA GLY A 749 12.08 -25.80 39.50
C GLY A 749 13.27 -25.78 40.47
N ALA A 750 14.50 -25.88 39.95
CA ALA A 750 15.69 -25.75 40.78
C ALA A 750 15.76 -24.37 41.46
N ASN A 751 16.31 -24.31 42.67
CA ASN A 751 16.51 -23.08 43.45
C ASN A 751 15.21 -22.36 43.88
N VAL A 752 14.06 -23.05 43.90
CA VAL A 752 12.82 -22.51 44.48
C VAL A 752 12.56 -23.22 45.79
N GLU A 753 12.33 -22.47 46.87
CA GLU A 753 12.28 -23.04 48.23
C GLU A 753 10.87 -23.40 48.70
N THR A 754 9.85 -22.68 48.25
CA THR A 754 8.49 -22.81 48.80
C THR A 754 7.44 -23.11 47.74
N LEU A 755 6.61 -24.14 47.97
CA LEU A 755 5.40 -24.44 47.22
C LEU A 755 4.17 -24.35 48.12
N THR A 756 3.17 -23.57 47.73
CA THR A 756 1.86 -23.54 48.37
C THR A 756 0.79 -23.89 47.35
N LEU A 757 0.12 -25.03 47.55
CA LEU A 757 -1.05 -25.41 46.77
C LEU A 757 -2.29 -24.73 47.34
N THR A 758 -3.21 -24.33 46.47
CA THR A 758 -4.43 -23.61 46.85
C THR A 758 -5.66 -24.20 46.16
N GLY A 759 -6.84 -23.90 46.69
CA GLY A 759 -8.10 -24.48 46.24
C GLY A 759 -8.50 -25.72 47.05
N THR A 760 -9.50 -26.46 46.55
CA THR A 760 -10.10 -27.61 47.26
C THR A 760 -9.90 -28.93 46.53
N GLY A 761 -9.09 -28.95 45.47
CA GLY A 761 -8.82 -30.14 44.68
C GLY A 761 -7.73 -31.02 45.30
N ASN A 762 -7.67 -32.28 44.83
CA ASN A 762 -6.61 -33.23 45.16
C ASN A 762 -5.34 -32.89 44.34
N LEU A 763 -4.64 -31.84 44.73
CA LEU A 763 -3.45 -31.35 44.04
C LEU A 763 -2.19 -32.02 44.60
N ASN A 764 -1.20 -32.26 43.76
CA ASN A 764 0.06 -32.90 44.18
C ASN A 764 1.21 -31.90 44.11
N GLY A 765 2.05 -31.93 45.14
CA GLY A 765 3.21 -31.05 45.27
C GLY A 765 4.49 -31.86 45.21
N THR A 766 5.43 -31.46 44.38
CA THR A 766 6.76 -32.09 44.30
C THR A 766 7.85 -31.04 44.42
N GLY A 767 8.80 -31.27 45.32
CA GLY A 767 9.99 -30.43 45.52
C GLY A 767 11.06 -30.61 44.45
N ASN A 768 12.21 -30.00 44.69
CA ASN A 768 13.44 -30.12 43.91
C ASN A 768 14.51 -30.87 44.74
N ALA A 769 15.80 -30.57 44.60
CA ALA A 769 16.86 -31.29 45.33
C ALA A 769 17.39 -30.53 46.57
N THR A 770 16.79 -29.37 46.89
CA THR A 770 17.12 -28.55 48.06
C THR A 770 16.04 -28.71 49.13
N ALA A 771 16.30 -28.21 50.34
CA ALA A 771 15.29 -28.20 51.40
C ALA A 771 14.11 -27.31 50.99
N ASN A 772 12.93 -27.91 50.84
CA ASN A 772 11.71 -27.24 50.42
C ASN A 772 10.65 -27.20 51.53
N THR A 773 9.81 -26.17 51.50
CA THR A 773 8.55 -26.14 52.26
C THR A 773 7.38 -26.31 51.30
N ILE A 774 6.65 -27.41 51.42
CA ILE A 774 5.50 -27.75 50.58
C ILE A 774 4.24 -27.74 51.46
N THR A 775 3.22 -26.98 51.06
CA THR A 775 1.92 -26.94 51.72
C THR A 775 0.82 -27.39 50.75
N GLY A 776 0.06 -28.39 51.15
CA GLY A 776 -1.09 -28.95 50.45
C GLY A 776 -2.37 -28.13 50.56
N THR A 777 -3.46 -28.71 50.08
CA THR A 777 -4.81 -28.14 50.09
C THR A 777 -5.64 -28.80 51.20
N VAL A 778 -6.97 -28.66 51.14
CA VAL A 778 -7.92 -29.42 51.98
C VAL A 778 -8.36 -30.74 51.34
N GLY A 779 -7.72 -31.13 50.23
CA GLY A 779 -8.03 -32.34 49.48
C GLY A 779 -6.91 -33.35 49.63
N ASN A 780 -7.14 -34.59 49.19
CA ASN A 780 -6.15 -35.66 49.33
C ASN A 780 -4.93 -35.40 48.42
N ASN A 781 -3.83 -34.95 49.01
CA ASN A 781 -2.60 -34.56 48.33
C ASN A 781 -1.57 -35.68 48.32
N VAL A 782 -0.75 -35.71 47.26
CA VAL A 782 0.53 -36.43 47.26
C VAL A 782 1.66 -35.42 47.31
N LEU A 783 2.40 -35.42 48.43
CA LEU A 783 3.51 -34.50 48.69
C LEU A 783 4.84 -35.28 48.67
N ASN A 784 5.77 -34.82 47.84
CA ASN A 784 7.09 -35.44 47.69
C ASN A 784 8.17 -34.36 47.67
N GLY A 785 8.92 -34.22 48.77
CA GLY A 785 10.06 -33.31 48.87
C GLY A 785 11.19 -33.62 47.88
N LYS A 786 11.33 -34.90 47.50
CA LYS A 786 12.53 -35.51 46.92
C LYS A 786 13.71 -35.37 47.90
N ALA A 787 14.94 -35.28 47.39
CA ALA A 787 16.11 -35.08 48.21
C ALA A 787 16.10 -33.68 48.82
N GLY A 788 16.39 -33.57 50.11
CA GLY A 788 16.33 -32.32 50.83
C GLY A 788 16.10 -32.62 52.29
N ALA A 789 16.02 -31.63 53.17
CA ALA A 789 15.40 -31.82 54.48
C ALA A 789 14.11 -31.04 54.45
N ASP A 790 13.04 -31.70 54.05
CA ASP A 790 11.83 -31.02 53.57
C ASP A 790 10.76 -30.89 54.64
N ARG A 791 10.00 -29.80 54.60
CA ARG A 791 8.80 -29.62 55.43
C ARG A 791 7.57 -29.77 54.56
N MET A 792 6.82 -30.85 54.74
CA MET A 792 5.59 -31.15 54.02
C MET A 792 4.38 -31.00 54.95
N VAL A 793 3.48 -30.09 54.63
CA VAL A 793 2.23 -29.83 55.36
C VAL A 793 1.07 -30.29 54.49
N GLY A 794 0.32 -31.31 54.91
CA GLY A 794 -0.77 -31.94 54.16
C GLY A 794 -1.99 -31.05 54.12
N GLY A 795 -2.64 -30.91 55.26
CA GLY A 795 -3.81 -30.04 55.42
C GLY A 795 -4.97 -30.83 55.98
N ASP A 796 -6.14 -30.71 55.34
CA ASP A 796 -7.24 -31.66 55.55
C ASP A 796 -7.24 -32.62 54.35
N GLY A 797 -7.92 -33.76 54.47
CA GLY A 797 -7.92 -34.83 53.47
C GLY A 797 -7.01 -35.98 53.89
N ASN A 798 -7.03 -37.05 53.10
CA ASN A 798 -6.17 -38.21 53.30
C ASN A 798 -4.91 -38.07 52.44
N ASP A 799 -3.83 -37.61 53.04
CA ASP A 799 -2.61 -37.23 52.36
C ASP A 799 -1.59 -38.36 52.30
N THR A 800 -0.74 -38.32 51.28
CA THR A 800 0.39 -39.24 51.12
C THR A 800 1.70 -38.47 51.01
N TYR A 801 2.62 -38.75 51.93
CA TYR A 801 3.95 -38.18 51.98
C TYR A 801 4.99 -39.17 51.48
N TYR A 802 5.91 -38.71 50.64
CA TYR A 802 7.15 -39.43 50.31
C TYR A 802 8.29 -38.87 51.14
N VAL A 803 8.92 -39.74 51.93
CA VAL A 803 10.06 -39.39 52.80
C VAL A 803 11.28 -40.18 52.35
N ASP A 804 12.32 -39.46 51.93
CA ASP A 804 13.57 -40.04 51.46
C ASP A 804 14.81 -39.52 52.19
N ASN A 805 14.63 -38.51 53.04
CA ASN A 805 15.67 -37.98 53.91
C ASN A 805 15.24 -38.05 55.38
N ALA A 806 16.17 -38.38 56.27
CA ALA A 806 15.90 -38.42 57.71
C ALA A 806 15.57 -37.04 58.33
N GLY A 807 15.87 -35.95 57.60
CA GLY A 807 15.51 -34.59 57.96
C GLY A 807 14.11 -34.16 57.52
N ASP A 808 13.39 -34.99 56.77
CA ASP A 808 12.03 -34.67 56.32
C ASP A 808 11.05 -34.62 57.50
N LEU A 809 10.17 -33.62 57.47
CA LEU A 809 9.15 -33.36 58.46
C LEU A 809 7.77 -33.37 57.79
N THR A 810 6.94 -34.34 58.18
CA THR A 810 5.50 -34.33 57.87
C THR A 810 4.74 -33.58 58.95
N VAL A 811 3.74 -32.79 58.56
CA VAL A 811 2.99 -31.91 59.45
C VAL A 811 1.51 -32.05 59.14
N GLU A 812 0.76 -32.52 60.15
CA GLU A 812 -0.68 -32.67 60.07
C GLU A 812 -1.40 -31.92 61.19
N TYR A 813 -2.71 -31.73 60.98
CA TYR A 813 -3.63 -31.13 61.94
C TYR A 813 -4.55 -32.19 62.56
N ALA A 814 -5.07 -31.88 63.75
CA ALA A 814 -6.09 -32.73 64.36
C ALA A 814 -7.35 -32.74 63.47
N ASP A 815 -7.93 -33.93 63.28
CA ASP A 815 -9.07 -34.18 62.38
C ASP A 815 -8.76 -33.94 60.87
N GLY A 816 -7.49 -33.91 60.48
CA GLY A 816 -7.04 -33.69 59.10
C GLY A 816 -7.46 -34.81 58.13
N GLY A 817 -7.40 -36.08 58.54
CA GLY A 817 -7.82 -37.19 57.70
C GLY A 817 -7.24 -38.51 58.16
N THR A 818 -6.95 -39.40 57.20
CA THR A 818 -6.19 -40.63 57.43
C THR A 818 -5.00 -40.65 56.49
N ASP A 819 -3.84 -40.36 57.06
CA ASP A 819 -2.66 -39.95 56.30
C ASP A 819 -1.62 -41.06 56.25
N ARG A 820 -0.77 -41.01 55.23
CA ARG A 820 0.20 -42.07 54.94
C ARG A 820 1.57 -41.55 54.61
N VAL A 821 2.59 -42.13 55.23
CA VAL A 821 3.99 -41.94 54.88
C VAL A 821 4.51 -43.16 54.12
N LEU A 822 5.08 -42.92 52.95
CA LEU A 822 5.91 -43.87 52.20
C LEU A 822 7.37 -43.49 52.41
N SER A 823 8.10 -44.30 53.17
CA SER A 823 9.48 -43.96 53.56
C SER A 823 10.50 -44.90 52.92
N THR A 824 11.62 -44.35 52.46
CA THR A 824 12.83 -45.12 52.08
C THR A 824 13.94 -45.04 53.14
N VAL A 825 13.71 -44.28 54.22
CA VAL A 825 14.59 -44.15 55.38
C VAL A 825 13.89 -44.63 56.65
N SER A 826 14.64 -44.78 57.74
CA SER A 826 13.99 -45.02 59.05
C SER A 826 13.18 -43.79 59.42
N PHE A 827 11.91 -43.96 59.80
CA PHE A 827 11.01 -42.83 60.04
C PHE A 827 10.15 -43.05 61.28
N THR A 828 9.94 -41.95 62.01
CA THR A 828 9.00 -41.88 63.12
C THR A 828 7.84 -41.00 62.70
N LEU A 829 6.62 -41.52 62.78
CA LEU A 829 5.42 -40.76 62.42
C LEU A 829 5.28 -39.52 63.30
N SER A 830 5.10 -38.36 62.67
CA SER A 830 4.66 -37.14 63.34
C SER A 830 3.29 -37.33 63.99
N ASN A 831 2.91 -36.45 64.92
CA ASN A 831 1.55 -36.44 65.47
C ASN A 831 0.52 -36.33 64.34
N TYR A 832 -0.63 -36.99 64.53
CA TYR A 832 -1.78 -36.97 63.61
C TYR A 832 -1.61 -37.72 62.28
N VAL A 833 -0.54 -38.50 62.12
CA VAL A 833 -0.38 -39.38 60.95
C VAL A 833 -0.64 -40.84 61.34
N GLU A 834 -1.48 -41.57 60.61
CA GLU A 834 -1.92 -42.92 60.98
C GLU A 834 -1.07 -44.02 60.34
N ASN A 835 -0.67 -43.88 59.08
CA ASN A 835 -0.11 -45.00 58.30
C ASN A 835 1.35 -44.77 57.94
N LEU A 836 2.21 -45.77 58.17
CA LEU A 836 3.59 -45.81 57.71
C LEU A 836 3.79 -47.06 56.84
N THR A 837 4.41 -46.90 55.69
CA THR A 837 4.88 -48.00 54.86
C THR A 837 6.33 -47.75 54.50
N LEU A 838 7.21 -48.64 54.97
CA LEU A 838 8.61 -48.69 54.58
C LEU A 838 8.71 -49.32 53.20
N THR A 839 9.59 -48.80 52.36
CA THR A 839 9.75 -49.26 50.98
C THR A 839 11.20 -49.67 50.71
N GLY A 840 11.43 -50.44 49.64
CA GLY A 840 12.75 -50.95 49.28
C GLY A 840 13.19 -52.19 50.06
N SER A 841 14.50 -52.39 50.17
CA SER A 841 15.13 -53.57 50.80
C SER A 841 16.21 -53.22 51.83
N ALA A 842 16.29 -51.95 52.23
CA ALA A 842 17.22 -51.50 53.26
C ALA A 842 16.71 -51.88 54.64
N ASN A 843 17.62 -52.14 55.58
CA ASN A 843 17.28 -52.37 56.98
C ASN A 843 16.95 -51.03 57.66
N ILE A 844 15.71 -50.58 57.46
CA ILE A 844 15.17 -49.33 58.01
C ILE A 844 14.08 -49.64 59.04
N ASN A 845 13.83 -48.69 59.95
CA ASN A 845 12.92 -48.91 61.08
C ASN A 845 11.70 -47.99 60.99
N GLY A 846 10.57 -48.47 61.50
CA GLY A 846 9.33 -47.73 61.57
C GLY A 846 8.91 -47.53 63.02
N THR A 847 8.58 -46.30 63.39
CA THR A 847 8.04 -45.99 64.72
C THR A 847 6.75 -45.19 64.55
N GLY A 848 5.66 -45.66 65.17
CA GLY A 848 4.39 -44.94 65.21
C GLY A 848 4.36 -43.85 66.28
N ASN A 849 3.17 -43.32 66.54
CA ASN A 849 2.92 -42.22 67.46
C ASN A 849 1.97 -42.67 68.59
N ALA A 850 1.01 -41.84 68.98
CA ALA A 850 0.04 -42.16 70.04
C ALA A 850 -1.35 -42.58 69.50
N LEU A 851 -1.49 -42.69 68.18
CA LEU A 851 -2.70 -43.11 67.49
C LEU A 851 -2.72 -44.62 67.24
N ALA A 852 -3.84 -45.14 66.75
CA ALA A 852 -3.89 -46.51 66.23
C ALA A 852 -3.24 -46.55 64.84
N ASN A 853 -1.93 -46.78 64.78
CA ASN A 853 -1.16 -46.74 63.56
C ASN A 853 -1.24 -48.03 62.75
N VAL A 854 -1.08 -47.93 61.43
CA VAL A 854 -0.81 -49.08 60.55
C VAL A 854 0.61 -48.94 60.02
N ILE A 855 1.51 -49.83 60.45
CA ILE A 855 2.92 -49.82 60.08
C ILE A 855 3.22 -51.08 59.27
N VAL A 856 3.70 -50.89 58.04
CA VAL A 856 4.12 -51.96 57.14
C VAL A 856 5.62 -51.82 56.87
N GLY A 857 6.38 -52.86 57.18
CA GLY A 857 7.81 -52.97 56.87
C GLY A 857 8.07 -53.24 55.39
N ASN A 858 9.35 -53.33 55.04
CA ASN A 858 9.83 -53.56 53.69
C ASN A 858 10.38 -54.99 53.54
N SER A 859 11.39 -55.20 52.69
CA SER A 859 12.02 -56.53 52.51
C SER A 859 13.36 -56.69 53.24
N GLY A 860 13.79 -55.66 53.96
CA GLY A 860 14.96 -55.68 54.84
C GLY A 860 14.54 -55.96 56.27
N ASN A 861 15.52 -56.16 57.15
CA ASN A 861 15.25 -56.44 58.56
C ASN A 861 14.80 -55.16 59.27
N ASN A 862 13.51 -55.05 59.60
CA ASN A 862 12.93 -53.86 60.20
C ASN A 862 12.73 -54.01 61.71
N VAL A 863 12.97 -52.93 62.47
CA VAL A 863 12.41 -52.77 63.81
C VAL A 863 11.14 -51.95 63.70
N LEU A 864 9.99 -52.55 64.03
CA LEU A 864 8.68 -51.92 63.99
C LEU A 864 8.16 -51.71 65.41
N LYS A 865 7.93 -50.44 65.74
CA LYS A 865 7.43 -50.02 67.05
C LYS A 865 6.11 -49.28 66.86
N GLY A 866 5.03 -49.82 67.41
CA GLY A 866 3.69 -49.23 67.31
C GLY A 866 3.60 -47.89 68.02
N GLY A 867 4.00 -47.84 69.30
CA GLY A 867 3.89 -46.66 70.13
C GLY A 867 2.78 -46.83 71.17
N LEU A 868 1.97 -45.79 71.37
CA LEU A 868 0.72 -45.92 72.13
C LEU A 868 -0.43 -46.03 71.14
N GLY A 869 -1.48 -46.79 71.46
CA GLY A 869 -2.63 -46.98 70.59
C GLY A 869 -2.80 -48.44 70.21
N ASN A 870 -3.88 -48.78 69.50
CA ASN A 870 -4.06 -50.15 69.02
C ASN A 870 -3.45 -50.28 67.63
N ASP A 871 -2.17 -50.61 67.57
CA ASP A 871 -1.42 -50.57 66.31
C ASP A 871 -1.59 -51.85 65.48
N THR A 872 -1.38 -51.75 64.16
CA THR A 872 -1.30 -52.89 63.25
C THR A 872 0.06 -52.90 62.57
N LEU A 873 0.87 -53.90 62.87
CA LEU A 873 2.23 -54.09 62.40
C LEU A 873 2.30 -55.26 61.40
N THR A 874 2.94 -55.04 60.26
CA THR A 874 3.26 -56.06 59.26
C THR A 874 4.74 -55.98 58.98
N GLY A 875 5.51 -57.03 59.24
CA GLY A 875 6.97 -57.06 59.07
C GLY A 875 7.38 -56.99 57.60
N GLY A 876 6.72 -57.80 56.76
CA GLY A 876 7.09 -57.99 55.37
C GLY A 876 8.00 -59.20 55.19
N ALA A 877 9.14 -59.00 54.54
CA ALA A 877 10.15 -60.04 54.37
C ALA A 877 11.45 -59.60 55.04
N GLY A 878 12.30 -60.55 55.40
CA GLY A 878 13.48 -60.25 56.21
C GLY A 878 13.28 -60.76 57.62
N ASN A 879 14.24 -60.45 58.48
CA ASN A 879 14.20 -60.85 59.89
C ASN A 879 13.71 -59.67 60.72
N ASP A 880 12.40 -59.56 60.88
CA ASP A 880 11.78 -58.37 61.46
C ASP A 880 11.69 -58.45 62.97
N THR A 881 11.68 -57.29 63.63
CA THR A 881 11.57 -57.18 65.09
C THR A 881 10.37 -56.30 65.43
N PHE A 882 9.37 -56.88 66.09
CA PHE A 882 8.23 -56.16 66.62
C PHE A 882 8.54 -55.73 68.06
N HIS A 883 8.76 -54.43 68.28
CA HIS A 883 9.24 -53.85 69.53
C HIS A 883 8.09 -53.27 70.36
N PHE A 884 7.90 -53.84 71.55
CA PHE A 884 6.94 -53.41 72.55
C PHE A 884 7.66 -52.67 73.69
N ASP A 885 7.50 -51.34 73.73
CA ASP A 885 8.13 -50.47 74.73
C ASP A 885 7.12 -49.64 75.53
N LYS A 886 5.82 -49.89 75.34
CA LYS A 886 4.72 -49.25 76.09
C LYS A 886 3.89 -50.27 76.84
N ALA A 887 3.37 -49.87 78.00
CA ALA A 887 2.51 -50.72 78.82
C ALA A 887 1.22 -51.08 78.07
N ALA A 888 0.85 -52.36 78.11
CA ALA A 888 -0.37 -52.83 77.47
C ALA A 888 -1.63 -52.34 78.19
N SER A 889 -2.68 -52.08 77.43
CA SER A 889 -4.01 -51.71 77.95
C SER A 889 -5.09 -52.03 76.91
N SER A 890 -6.37 -51.88 77.26
CA SER A 890 -7.46 -52.05 76.29
C SER A 890 -7.41 -51.05 75.12
N THR A 891 -6.65 -49.96 75.26
CA THR A 891 -6.41 -48.94 74.24
C THR A 891 -4.96 -48.94 73.74
N ASN A 892 -4.16 -49.92 74.15
CA ASN A 892 -2.78 -50.16 73.70
C ASN A 892 -2.57 -51.65 73.47
N LEU A 893 -3.29 -52.20 72.49
CA LEU A 893 -3.29 -53.60 72.11
C LEU A 893 -2.96 -53.73 70.63
N ASP A 894 -1.72 -54.11 70.35
CA ASP A 894 -1.23 -54.15 68.97
C ASP A 894 -1.55 -55.47 68.28
N ARG A 895 -1.50 -55.43 66.97
CA ARG A 895 -1.76 -56.56 66.08
C ARG A 895 -0.56 -56.77 65.17
N ILE A 896 -0.04 -58.00 65.14
CA ILE A 896 0.98 -58.40 64.17
C ILE A 896 0.32 -59.27 63.10
N LEU A 897 0.46 -58.91 61.83
CA LEU A 897 -0.26 -59.58 60.75
C LEU A 897 0.44 -60.83 60.21
N ASP A 898 1.77 -60.82 60.07
CA ASP A 898 2.51 -61.74 59.22
C ASP A 898 3.71 -62.44 59.88
N PHE A 899 3.79 -62.42 61.22
CA PHE A 899 4.91 -62.99 61.99
C PHE A 899 5.41 -64.36 61.48
N ASN A 900 6.69 -64.45 61.13
CA ASN A 900 7.37 -65.67 60.69
C ASN A 900 8.38 -66.15 61.74
N VAL A 901 8.10 -67.29 62.38
CA VAL A 901 8.96 -67.90 63.42
C VAL A 901 10.38 -68.27 62.97
N ALA A 902 10.67 -68.32 61.67
CA ALA A 902 12.03 -68.60 61.19
C ALA A 902 12.92 -67.35 61.21
N ASP A 903 12.33 -66.18 61.01
CA ASP A 903 13.03 -64.96 60.64
C ASP A 903 12.77 -63.81 61.64
N ASP A 904 11.53 -63.70 62.15
CA ASP A 904 11.07 -62.59 62.97
C ASP A 904 11.26 -62.79 64.48
N ARG A 905 11.26 -61.69 65.23
CA ARG A 905 11.36 -61.65 66.70
C ARG A 905 10.42 -60.65 67.32
N ILE A 906 10.10 -60.89 68.59
CA ILE A 906 9.38 -59.96 69.47
C ILE A 906 10.39 -59.40 70.48
N TRP A 907 10.56 -58.08 70.48
CA TRP A 907 11.38 -57.37 71.45
C TRP A 907 10.49 -56.76 72.53
N LEU A 908 10.74 -57.13 73.78
CA LEU A 908 10.08 -56.58 74.97
C LEU A 908 11.05 -55.67 75.74
N GLU A 909 10.66 -54.43 76.04
CA GLU A 909 11.48 -53.50 76.84
C GLU A 909 11.39 -53.82 78.35
N ASP A 910 12.51 -54.06 79.04
CA ASP A 910 12.54 -54.43 80.47
C ASP A 910 11.91 -53.35 81.36
N THR A 911 11.99 -52.08 80.95
CA THR A 911 11.34 -50.98 81.67
C THR A 911 9.82 -51.10 81.73
N VAL A 912 9.20 -51.85 80.81
CA VAL A 912 7.78 -52.18 80.80
C VAL A 912 7.52 -53.58 81.34
N PHE A 913 8.35 -54.55 80.95
CA PHE A 913 8.17 -55.97 81.27
C PHE A 913 9.09 -56.46 82.40
N THR A 914 9.22 -55.66 83.46
CA THR A 914 10.16 -55.79 84.60
C THR A 914 10.26 -57.14 85.33
N ALA A 915 9.31 -58.05 85.10
CA ALA A 915 9.31 -59.40 85.68
C ALA A 915 9.99 -60.46 84.79
N LEU A 916 10.60 -60.06 83.67
CA LEU A 916 11.35 -60.91 82.76
C LEU A 916 12.86 -60.73 82.95
N ASP A 917 13.64 -61.76 82.63
CA ASP A 917 15.10 -61.63 82.65
C ASP A 917 15.62 -60.98 81.37
N LEU A 918 16.64 -60.12 81.50
CA LEU A 918 17.33 -59.50 80.36
C LEU A 918 17.99 -60.54 79.46
N GLY A 919 17.85 -60.37 78.15
CA GLY A 919 18.40 -61.25 77.13
C GLY A 919 17.36 -62.16 76.45
N ALA A 920 17.79 -63.33 75.99
CA ALA A 920 16.89 -64.29 75.36
C ALA A 920 15.95 -64.89 76.42
N LEU A 921 14.65 -64.93 76.12
CA LEU A 921 13.65 -65.42 77.06
C LEU A 921 13.86 -66.91 77.37
N ASP A 922 13.87 -67.27 78.64
CA ASP A 922 13.98 -68.66 79.07
C ASP A 922 12.69 -69.43 78.77
N ALA A 923 12.80 -70.72 78.46
CA ALA A 923 11.67 -71.63 78.31
C ALA A 923 10.79 -71.69 79.56
N ALA A 924 11.35 -71.43 80.74
CA ALA A 924 10.61 -71.33 82.00
C ALA A 924 9.71 -70.08 82.08
N GLN A 925 9.98 -69.05 81.28
CA GLN A 925 9.26 -67.77 81.28
C GLN A 925 8.17 -67.67 80.20
N PHE A 926 8.02 -68.71 79.37
CA PHE A 926 7.04 -68.77 78.28
C PHE A 926 6.10 -69.97 78.42
N ALA A 927 4.80 -69.79 78.14
CA ALA A 927 3.86 -70.91 77.97
C ALA A 927 2.90 -70.70 76.80
N ASN A 928 2.69 -71.78 76.03
CA ASN A 928 1.59 -71.86 75.07
C ASN A 928 0.35 -72.44 75.76
N ILE A 929 -0.74 -71.69 75.78
CA ILE A 929 -1.96 -71.95 76.55
C ILE A 929 -3.18 -72.17 75.64
N SER A 930 -4.15 -72.96 76.10
CA SER A 930 -5.35 -73.28 75.31
C SER A 930 -6.51 -72.28 75.48
N SER A 931 -6.50 -71.48 76.55
CA SER A 931 -7.50 -70.43 76.80
C SER A 931 -6.91 -69.35 77.70
N ALA A 932 -7.45 -68.12 77.64
CA ALA A 932 -7.01 -67.01 78.49
C ALA A 932 -7.08 -67.33 80.01
N SER A 933 -7.95 -68.25 80.39
CA SER A 933 -8.16 -68.70 81.77
C SER A 933 -7.23 -69.84 82.20
N ALA A 934 -6.43 -70.43 81.31
CA ALA A 934 -5.53 -71.53 81.64
C ALA A 934 -4.34 -71.02 82.47
N VAL A 935 -4.15 -71.53 83.68
CA VAL A 935 -3.08 -71.12 84.60
C VAL A 935 -1.79 -71.86 84.24
N ALA A 936 -0.73 -71.13 83.90
CA ALA A 936 0.62 -71.67 83.75
C ALA A 936 1.36 -71.59 85.11
N GLY A 937 2.52 -72.20 85.24
CA GLY A 937 3.32 -72.15 86.47
C GLY A 937 3.89 -70.76 86.79
N ALA A 938 4.25 -70.56 88.06
CA ALA A 938 4.65 -69.27 88.68
C ALA A 938 5.75 -68.49 87.94
N ASP A 939 6.61 -69.20 87.20
CA ASP A 939 7.75 -68.62 86.51
C ASP A 939 7.43 -68.24 85.05
N GLN A 940 6.28 -68.66 84.49
CA GLN A 940 5.86 -68.31 83.13
C GLN A 940 5.17 -66.95 83.09
N ARG A 941 5.80 -66.00 82.41
CA ARG A 941 5.42 -64.57 82.38
C ARG A 941 4.89 -64.12 81.04
N ILE A 942 5.26 -64.80 79.95
CA ILE A 942 4.68 -64.59 78.61
C ILE A 942 3.80 -65.80 78.27
N LEU A 943 2.52 -65.54 78.00
CA LEU A 943 1.53 -66.58 77.71
C LEU A 943 0.94 -66.35 76.32
N TYR A 944 1.04 -67.33 75.43
CA TYR A 944 0.52 -67.23 74.07
C TYR A 944 -0.57 -68.27 73.83
N ASN A 945 -1.73 -67.85 73.36
CA ASN A 945 -2.78 -68.77 72.94
C ASN A 945 -2.76 -68.92 71.42
N GLN A 946 -2.13 -69.99 70.94
CA GLN A 946 -2.01 -70.21 69.49
C GLN A 946 -3.36 -70.42 68.79
N SER A 947 -4.40 -70.91 69.49
CA SER A 947 -5.70 -71.18 68.83
C SER A 947 -6.42 -69.91 68.37
N ASN A 948 -6.19 -68.80 69.07
CA ASN A 948 -6.78 -67.49 68.76
C ASN A 948 -5.76 -66.39 68.45
N GLY A 949 -4.47 -66.62 68.70
CA GLY A 949 -3.36 -65.69 68.42
C GLY A 949 -3.10 -64.66 69.51
N TYR A 950 -3.77 -64.72 70.67
CA TYR A 950 -3.59 -63.71 71.71
C TYR A 950 -2.32 -63.93 72.54
N LEU A 951 -1.54 -62.87 72.71
CA LEU A 951 -0.33 -62.83 73.50
C LEU A 951 -0.59 -62.03 74.79
N TYR A 952 -0.23 -62.60 75.92
CA TYR A 952 -0.46 -62.04 77.25
C TYR A 952 0.85 -61.96 78.04
N TYR A 953 0.94 -60.92 78.88
CA TYR A 953 1.96 -60.79 79.92
C TYR A 953 1.32 -61.01 81.29
N ASP A 954 1.93 -61.88 82.10
CA ASP A 954 1.52 -62.24 83.45
C ASP A 954 2.56 -61.74 84.46
N ALA A 955 2.35 -60.51 84.95
CA ALA A 955 3.31 -59.83 85.81
C ALA A 955 3.43 -60.46 87.22
N ASP A 956 2.47 -61.30 87.64
CA ASP A 956 2.48 -62.00 88.93
C ASP A 956 2.81 -63.51 88.80
N GLY A 957 2.69 -64.06 87.59
CA GLY A 957 3.11 -65.41 87.21
C GLY A 957 2.12 -66.51 87.63
N GLY A 958 1.05 -66.19 88.36
CA GLY A 958 0.24 -67.22 89.03
C GLY A 958 -1.27 -66.97 89.07
N SER A 959 -1.77 -65.77 88.79
CA SER A 959 -3.19 -65.44 88.88
C SER A 959 -3.77 -64.96 87.55
N ALA A 960 -4.98 -65.41 87.21
CA ALA A 960 -5.66 -64.93 86.00
C ALA A 960 -6.00 -63.41 86.04
N ALA A 961 -5.88 -62.76 87.21
CA ALA A 961 -6.18 -61.35 87.41
C ALA A 961 -4.99 -60.43 87.10
N GLY A 962 -3.75 -60.94 87.11
CA GLY A 962 -2.52 -60.18 86.80
C GLY A 962 -2.15 -60.16 85.31
N ARG A 963 -2.99 -60.75 84.45
CA ARG A 963 -2.71 -60.94 83.02
C ARG A 963 -3.23 -59.79 82.18
N VAL A 964 -2.37 -59.27 81.33
CA VAL A 964 -2.70 -58.22 80.37
C VAL A 964 -2.40 -58.72 78.97
N GLN A 965 -3.36 -58.59 78.06
CA GLN A 965 -3.13 -58.88 76.65
C GLN A 965 -2.26 -57.78 76.05
N ILE A 966 -1.13 -58.15 75.44
CA ILE A 966 -0.15 -57.21 74.93
C ILE A 966 -0.14 -57.15 73.40
N ALA A 967 -0.53 -58.24 72.73
CA ALA A 967 -0.65 -58.24 71.27
C ALA A 967 -1.64 -59.31 70.76
N TRP A 968 -1.99 -59.22 69.48
CA TRP A 968 -2.66 -60.28 68.73
C TRP A 968 -1.84 -60.63 67.47
N ILE A 969 -1.45 -61.90 67.38
CA ILE A 969 -0.71 -62.46 66.24
C ILE A 969 -1.72 -63.10 65.27
N SER A 970 -1.99 -62.44 64.15
CA SER A 970 -3.14 -62.74 63.31
C SER A 970 -3.04 -64.09 62.60
N ASN A 971 -1.84 -64.45 62.15
CA ASN A 971 -1.55 -65.70 61.43
C ASN A 971 -1.39 -66.91 62.37
N LYS A 972 -1.47 -66.69 63.69
CA LYS A 972 -1.37 -67.73 64.72
C LYS A 972 -0.07 -68.55 64.63
N ALA A 973 1.04 -67.87 64.33
CA ALA A 973 2.36 -68.45 64.25
C ALA A 973 2.70 -69.30 65.49
N ALA A 974 3.51 -70.35 65.31
CA ALA A 974 3.85 -71.30 66.37
C ALA A 974 4.99 -70.79 67.26
N LEU A 975 4.71 -69.76 68.06
CA LEU A 975 5.71 -69.08 68.89
C LEU A 975 6.33 -69.99 69.96
N THR A 976 7.61 -69.77 70.23
CA THR A 976 8.42 -70.36 71.31
C THR A 976 9.13 -69.26 72.10
N HIS A 977 9.72 -69.60 73.24
CA HIS A 977 10.51 -68.65 74.03
C HIS A 977 11.68 -68.02 73.23
N ALA A 978 12.22 -68.71 72.22
CA ALA A 978 13.33 -68.21 71.42
C ALA A 978 12.95 -67.03 70.50
N ASP A 979 11.66 -66.83 70.24
CA ASP A 979 11.15 -65.74 69.41
C ASP A 979 11.11 -64.41 70.17
N PHE A 980 11.40 -64.42 71.47
CA PHE A 980 11.36 -63.26 72.36
C PHE A 980 12.75 -62.86 72.86
N PHE A 981 13.00 -61.56 72.91
CA PHE A 981 14.20 -60.98 73.49
C PHE A 981 13.85 -59.76 74.34
N VAL A 982 14.44 -59.68 75.54
CA VAL A 982 14.20 -58.61 76.52
C VAL A 982 15.45 -57.74 76.62
N VAL A 983 15.28 -56.42 76.54
CA VAL A 983 16.41 -55.44 76.54
C VAL A 983 16.22 -54.37 77.58
#